data_AF-A0A1Q3CZ54-F1
#
_entry.id   AF-A0A1Q3CZ54-F1
#
_cell.length_a   1.000
_cell.length_b   1.000
_cell.length_c   1.000
_cell.angle_alpha   90.00
_cell.angle_beta   90.00
_cell.angle_gamma   90.00
#
_symmetry.space_group_name_H-M   'P 1'
#
loop_
_entity.id
_entity.type
_entity.pdbx_description
1 polymer ?
#
loop_
_entity_poly.entity_id
_entity_poly.type
_entity_poly.pdbx_seq_one_letter_code
_entity_poly.pdbx_strand_id
1 'polypeptide(L)'
;METTVLDGSTTKRSKRKKVMEIPVSDGSGRKWSLRKKVGVRNYNENLMDELIEKHLGGVSRKKNKTKEDLEKETETEAMIALSLGFPIDALLEEEIQAGVVRELGGKEQNDYIVVRNHILARWRSNVRQWLSKGQIRETVSSEYERLICSSYDFLLSNGYINFGVSPTFMTHIPGESNEGSIIIVGAGLAGLAAAKQLLSFGFKVVVLEGRNRPGGRVYTQKMGQKGKFAAVDLGGSVITGIHANPLGVLARQLSIPLHKVRDNCPLYKPDGAPVDKEIDSQVEVIFNKLLDKVTELRKIMGGIANDISLGTVLETLRLLYAVASSTEERQLLDWHLANLEYANAGCLSNLSAAYWDQDDPYEMGGDHCFLAGGNWRLIKALCEGVPIFYEKTVDTIRHGNEGVEVIAGGQVFQADMVLCTVPLGVLKKVAIRFEPELPARKLAAIDRLGFGLLNKVAMVFPHVFWGEDLDTFGCLSELSKMRGEFFLFYSYHTVSGGPVLIALVAGEAAQTFECTDPSILLHRVLSVLRGIYSPKGIEVPDPIQTICTRWGSDPLSYGSYSHVRVQSSGSDYDILAESVGNRLFFAGEATTRQYPATMHGAFLSGFREASRILQATKGRQINSKKFALKNVGQSNDILVDLFRNPDLVFGKFSFVYSSFAEDPKALGLMRVNFDSSEDISMKELENSSPHSLNQPLQLYTILSLEQAQNLQSLTGGEEQKLSYLTSNLGLKLMGSSALANIGGFFITSIANARRGRGKNWMNA
;
A
#
# COMPACT_ATOMS: atom_id res chain seq x y z
N MET A 1 75.69 8.29 -46.52
CA MET A 1 75.65 6.92 -47.05
C MET A 1 74.18 6.51 -47.03
N GLU A 2 73.41 6.68 -48.11
CA GLU A 2 73.55 6.12 -49.48
C GLU A 2 72.68 4.87 -49.64
N THR A 3 71.89 4.67 -50.72
CA THR A 3 71.25 5.60 -51.69
C THR A 3 70.29 4.80 -52.58
N THR A 4 69.21 5.41 -53.09
CA THR A 4 68.57 5.10 -54.42
C THR A 4 67.94 3.67 -54.62
N VAL A 5 67.02 3.36 -55.56
CA VAL A 5 66.19 4.11 -56.55
C VAL A 5 65.00 3.25 -57.06
N LEU A 6 63.96 3.92 -57.57
CA LEU A 6 62.95 3.63 -58.64
C LEU A 6 62.98 2.28 -59.41
N ASP A 7 61.98 1.87 -60.21
CA ASP A 7 60.52 2.09 -60.43
C ASP A 7 60.14 1.20 -61.66
N GLY A 8 58.86 0.93 -61.95
CA GLY A 8 58.50 0.17 -63.17
C GLY A 8 57.04 -0.32 -63.27
N SER A 9 56.19 0.47 -63.91
CA SER A 9 54.83 0.06 -64.37
C SER A 9 54.88 -0.48 -65.82
N THR A 10 53.81 -0.92 -66.51
CA THR A 10 52.34 -0.91 -66.33
C THR A 10 51.74 -2.21 -66.99
N THR A 11 50.50 -2.45 -67.50
CA THR A 11 49.24 -1.69 -67.78
C THR A 11 48.06 -2.67 -67.98
N LYS A 12 46.84 -2.35 -67.45
CA LYS A 12 45.47 -2.55 -68.06
C LYS A 12 45.01 -3.98 -68.51
N ARG A 13 43.73 -4.40 -68.46
CA ARG A 13 42.42 -3.82 -68.02
C ARG A 13 41.34 -4.95 -67.96
N SER A 14 40.32 -4.83 -67.08
CA SER A 14 38.86 -4.93 -67.43
C SER A 14 37.92 -5.57 -66.37
N LYS A 15 37.06 -4.71 -65.77
CA LYS A 15 35.66 -4.95 -65.30
C LYS A 15 35.34 -5.93 -64.14
N ARG A 16 35.00 -5.31 -62.99
CA ARG A 16 33.75 -5.45 -62.16
C ARG A 16 33.45 -6.83 -61.52
N LYS A 17 32.88 -6.92 -60.29
CA LYS A 17 32.07 -5.95 -59.53
C LYS A 17 32.08 -6.28 -58.01
N LYS A 18 32.24 -5.26 -57.14
CA LYS A 18 31.99 -5.24 -55.67
C LYS A 18 32.21 -6.52 -54.84
N VAL A 19 33.35 -6.58 -54.15
CA VAL A 19 33.40 -6.98 -52.72
C VAL A 19 33.26 -5.68 -51.89
N MET A 20 32.83 -5.78 -50.63
CA MET A 20 32.81 -4.65 -49.68
C MET A 20 33.47 -5.12 -48.38
N GLU A 21 34.50 -4.40 -47.94
CA GLU A 21 35.41 -4.83 -46.88
C GLU A 21 34.87 -4.55 -45.47
N ILE A 22 35.36 -5.33 -44.51
CA ILE A 22 35.03 -5.22 -43.09
C ILE A 22 36.12 -4.37 -42.41
N PRO A 23 35.80 -3.22 -41.78
CA PRO A 23 36.76 -2.46 -41.00
C PRO A 23 36.95 -3.07 -39.60
N VAL A 24 38.19 -2.99 -39.08
CA VAL A 24 38.52 -3.33 -37.69
C VAL A 24 37.87 -2.31 -36.73
N SER A 25 37.40 -2.78 -35.57
CA SER A 25 36.82 -1.94 -34.51
C SER A 25 37.69 -1.95 -33.26
N ASP A 26 37.84 -0.79 -32.64
CA ASP A 26 38.68 -0.57 -31.46
C ASP A 26 37.98 -0.99 -30.15
N GLY A 27 38.77 -1.42 -29.16
CA GLY A 27 38.29 -2.18 -27.99
C GLY A 27 38.06 -1.33 -26.74
N SER A 28 36.81 -0.89 -26.51
CA SER A 28 36.39 -0.25 -25.24
C SER A 28 35.18 -0.95 -24.60
N GLY A 29 35.46 -2.04 -23.87
CA GLY A 29 34.44 -2.84 -23.18
C GLY A 29 33.73 -2.09 -22.06
N ARG A 30 32.46 -1.71 -22.27
CA ARG A 30 31.63 -1.05 -21.25
C ARG A 30 31.11 -2.07 -20.23
N LYS A 31 31.23 -1.76 -18.94
CA LYS A 31 30.59 -2.53 -17.85
C LYS A 31 29.06 -2.49 -18.02
N TRP A 32 28.40 -3.63 -17.86
CA TRP A 32 26.97 -3.79 -18.11
C TRP A 32 26.29 -4.45 -16.89
N SER A 33 25.76 -3.63 -15.98
CA SER A 33 24.86 -4.11 -14.92
C SER A 33 23.46 -4.30 -15.49
N LEU A 34 22.85 -5.47 -15.23
CA LEU A 34 21.58 -5.90 -15.83
C LEU A 34 20.48 -6.17 -14.78
N ARG A 35 20.23 -5.19 -13.90
CA ARG A 35 18.82 -4.88 -13.62
C ARG A 35 18.19 -4.38 -14.93
N LYS A 36 16.98 -4.81 -15.28
CA LYS A 36 16.34 -4.46 -16.56
C LYS A 36 16.02 -2.96 -16.65
N LYS A 37 16.93 -2.17 -17.22
CA LYS A 37 16.60 -0.85 -17.76
C LYS A 37 15.66 -0.99 -18.95
N VAL A 38 14.35 -0.89 -18.67
CA VAL A 38 13.39 -0.33 -19.61
C VAL A 38 13.93 1.04 -20.07
N GLY A 39 13.73 1.38 -21.34
CA GLY A 39 14.36 2.53 -22.02
C GLY A 39 13.89 3.92 -21.58
N VAL A 40 13.81 4.19 -20.28
CA VAL A 40 13.53 5.51 -19.72
C VAL A 40 14.81 6.36 -19.77
N ARG A 41 14.71 7.60 -20.26
CA ARG A 41 15.82 8.59 -20.18
C ARG A 41 16.19 8.77 -18.71
N ASN A 42 17.46 8.60 -18.35
CA ASN A 42 17.94 8.68 -16.96
C ASN A 42 17.47 10.01 -16.30
N TYR A 43 16.52 9.91 -15.37
CA TYR A 43 16.05 11.02 -14.54
C TYR A 43 16.91 11.11 -13.27
N ASN A 44 17.25 12.32 -12.85
CA ASN A 44 18.18 12.60 -11.75
C ASN A 44 17.64 13.79 -10.94
N GLU A 45 17.29 13.57 -9.67
CA GLU A 45 16.70 14.63 -8.83
C GLU A 45 17.63 15.82 -8.63
N ASN A 46 18.96 15.66 -8.65
CA ASN A 46 19.90 16.79 -8.55
C ASN A 46 19.76 17.76 -9.75
N LEU A 47 19.49 17.24 -10.96
CA LEU A 47 19.20 18.07 -12.13
C LEU A 47 17.79 18.69 -12.07
N MET A 48 16.85 18.07 -11.36
CA MET A 48 15.52 18.65 -11.13
C MET A 48 15.55 19.73 -10.05
N ASP A 49 16.25 19.54 -8.94
CA ASP A 49 16.45 20.60 -7.93
C ASP A 49 17.29 21.74 -8.52
N GLU A 50 18.30 21.50 -9.38
CA GLU A 50 18.94 22.56 -10.17
C GLU A 50 17.95 23.28 -11.12
N LEU A 51 17.10 22.55 -11.85
CA LEU A 51 16.09 23.15 -12.74
C LEU A 51 15.02 23.96 -11.99
N ILE A 52 14.68 23.52 -10.77
CA ILE A 52 13.75 24.17 -9.85
C ILE A 52 14.40 25.42 -9.27
N GLU A 53 15.61 25.34 -8.67
CA GLU A 53 16.33 26.51 -8.16
C GLU A 53 16.61 27.56 -9.25
N LYS A 54 16.95 27.11 -10.46
CA LYS A 54 17.16 27.97 -11.64
C LYS A 54 15.89 28.65 -12.16
N HIS A 55 14.71 28.15 -11.82
CA HIS A 55 13.42 28.84 -12.00
C HIS A 55 12.99 29.66 -10.77
N LEU A 56 13.39 29.26 -9.56
CA LEU A 56 13.14 30.01 -8.32
C LEU A 56 14.05 31.25 -8.18
N GLY A 57 15.14 31.32 -8.95
CA GLY A 57 16.10 32.43 -9.06
C GLY A 57 15.54 33.74 -9.64
N GLY A 58 14.27 34.08 -9.39
CA GLY A 58 13.70 35.39 -9.70
C GLY A 58 12.19 35.45 -9.58
N VAL A 59 11.67 36.49 -8.91
CA VAL A 59 10.26 36.91 -9.01
C VAL A 59 10.04 37.50 -10.41
N SER A 60 9.88 36.63 -11.40
CA SER A 60 9.81 37.01 -12.80
C SER A 60 8.49 37.73 -13.10
N ARG A 61 8.58 39.06 -13.24
CA ARG A 61 7.49 39.90 -13.79
C ARG A 61 7.01 39.30 -15.12
N LYS A 62 5.70 39.38 -15.37
CA LYS A 62 5.03 38.91 -16.62
C LYS A 62 5.86 39.20 -17.87
N LYS A 63 6.62 38.20 -18.34
CA LYS A 63 7.09 38.09 -19.72
C LYS A 63 6.05 37.29 -20.49
N ASN A 64 5.85 37.62 -21.76
CA ASN A 64 5.05 36.80 -22.66
C ASN A 64 5.86 35.52 -22.93
N LYS A 65 5.46 34.40 -22.31
CA LYS A 65 5.97 33.07 -22.64
C LYS A 65 5.64 32.77 -24.11
N THR A 66 6.56 32.13 -24.83
CA THR A 66 6.28 31.61 -26.17
C THR A 66 5.47 30.33 -26.10
N LYS A 67 4.97 29.85 -27.25
CA LYS A 67 4.29 28.55 -27.34
C LYS A 67 5.24 27.40 -26.97
N GLU A 68 6.49 27.48 -27.40
CA GLU A 68 7.55 26.49 -27.10
C GLU A 68 7.89 26.45 -25.60
N ASP A 69 7.90 27.61 -24.92
CA ASP A 69 8.07 27.65 -23.45
C ASP A 69 6.95 26.92 -22.72
N LEU A 70 5.69 27.11 -23.15
CA LEU A 70 4.51 26.48 -22.54
C LEU A 70 4.42 24.98 -22.81
N GLU A 71 4.80 24.54 -24.01
CA GLU A 71 4.88 23.12 -24.36
C GLU A 71 5.95 22.42 -23.51
N LYS A 72 7.14 23.01 -23.37
CA LYS A 72 8.22 22.50 -22.52
C LYS A 72 7.90 22.51 -21.03
N GLU A 73 7.16 23.52 -20.56
CA GLU A 73 6.63 23.55 -19.19
C GLU A 73 5.66 22.38 -18.97
N THR A 74 4.72 22.17 -19.89
CA THR A 74 3.76 21.05 -19.85
C THR A 74 4.45 19.67 -19.87
N GLU A 75 5.49 19.49 -20.71
CA GLU A 75 6.33 18.29 -20.70
C GLU A 75 7.00 18.06 -19.34
N THR A 76 7.50 19.13 -18.71
CA THR A 76 8.16 19.06 -17.39
C THR A 76 7.17 18.68 -16.30
N GLU A 77 5.95 19.25 -16.32
CA GLU A 77 4.88 18.93 -15.37
C GLU A 77 4.38 17.49 -15.53
N ALA A 78 4.28 16.99 -16.77
CA ALA A 78 3.95 15.59 -17.05
C ALA A 78 5.04 14.62 -16.58
N MET A 79 6.32 14.97 -16.73
CA MET A 79 7.45 14.17 -16.19
C MET A 79 7.51 14.18 -14.66
N ILE A 80 7.09 15.27 -14.00
CA ILE A 80 6.91 15.29 -12.54
C ILE A 80 5.74 14.39 -12.14
N ALA A 81 4.58 14.48 -12.80
CA ALA A 81 3.44 13.62 -12.52
C ALA A 81 3.78 12.12 -12.68
N LEU A 82 4.54 11.77 -13.73
CA LEU A 82 5.06 10.43 -13.94
C LEU A 82 5.97 9.96 -12.81
N SER A 83 6.87 10.82 -12.30
CA SER A 83 7.71 10.47 -11.14
C SER A 83 6.92 10.39 -9.83
N LEU A 84 5.62 10.70 -9.82
CA LEU A 84 4.69 10.45 -8.72
C LEU A 84 3.74 9.25 -8.97
N GLY A 85 3.95 8.51 -10.05
CA GLY A 85 3.14 7.33 -10.42
C GLY A 85 1.91 7.63 -11.28
N PHE A 86 1.66 8.87 -11.70
CA PHE A 86 0.56 9.20 -12.60
C PHE A 86 0.97 9.01 -14.07
N PRO A 87 0.23 8.25 -14.89
CA PRO A 87 0.54 8.14 -16.31
C PRO A 87 0.39 9.50 -17.04
N ILE A 88 1.19 9.67 -18.09
CA ILE A 88 1.31 10.92 -18.87
C ILE A 88 -0.01 11.25 -19.59
N ASP A 89 -0.67 10.25 -20.13
CA ASP A 89 -1.76 10.32 -21.11
C ASP A 89 -3.04 9.56 -20.69
N ALA A 90 -3.03 8.95 -19.50
CA ALA A 90 -4.14 8.20 -18.94
C ALA A 90 -4.55 8.69 -17.54
N LEU A 91 -5.68 8.16 -17.06
CA LEU A 91 -6.13 8.28 -15.68
C LEU A 91 -5.70 7.05 -14.86
N LEU A 92 -5.49 7.22 -13.56
CA LEU A 92 -5.41 6.10 -12.62
C LEU A 92 -6.79 5.43 -12.47
N GLU A 93 -6.82 4.14 -12.11
CA GLU A 93 -8.07 3.44 -11.76
C GLU A 93 -8.82 4.17 -10.62
N GLU A 94 -8.08 4.75 -9.68
CA GLU A 94 -8.61 5.56 -8.58
C GLU A 94 -9.24 6.89 -9.06
N GLU A 95 -8.66 7.53 -10.09
CA GLU A 95 -9.22 8.74 -10.71
C GLU A 95 -10.52 8.41 -11.48
N ILE A 96 -10.54 7.27 -12.17
CA ILE A 96 -11.73 6.75 -12.86
C ILE A 96 -12.83 6.42 -11.84
N GLN A 97 -12.50 5.70 -10.77
CA GLN A 97 -13.46 5.33 -9.71
C GLN A 97 -14.00 6.55 -8.95
N ALA A 98 -13.19 7.60 -8.78
CA ALA A 98 -13.61 8.86 -8.19
C ALA A 98 -14.50 9.73 -9.12
N GLY A 99 -14.62 9.38 -10.40
CA GLY A 99 -15.48 10.10 -11.36
C GLY A 99 -14.99 11.52 -11.65
N VAL A 100 -13.68 11.74 -11.73
CA VAL A 100 -13.09 13.09 -11.89
C VAL A 100 -13.49 13.77 -13.21
N VAL A 101 -13.74 12.95 -14.25
CA VAL A 101 -14.31 13.37 -15.54
C VAL A 101 -15.66 12.73 -15.78
N ARG A 102 -16.48 13.38 -16.61
CA ARG A 102 -17.82 12.92 -16.99
C ARG A 102 -17.77 11.82 -18.04
N GLU A 103 -16.80 11.91 -18.94
CA GLU A 103 -16.62 11.03 -20.09
C GLU A 103 -15.15 10.64 -20.21
N LEU A 104 -14.90 9.35 -20.46
CA LEU A 104 -13.55 8.80 -20.62
C LEU A 104 -13.10 8.86 -22.09
N GLY A 105 -11.81 9.06 -22.32
CA GLY A 105 -11.20 9.10 -23.66
C GLY A 105 -11.51 10.36 -24.50
N GLY A 106 -12.16 11.38 -23.93
CA GLY A 106 -12.49 12.65 -24.59
C GLY A 106 -11.59 13.83 -24.21
N LYS A 107 -11.85 15.01 -24.79
CA LYS A 107 -11.09 16.25 -24.49
C LYS A 107 -11.04 16.56 -22.98
N GLU A 108 -12.13 16.35 -22.25
CA GLU A 108 -12.21 16.62 -20.81
C GLU A 108 -11.18 15.79 -20.00
N GLN A 109 -10.86 14.56 -20.44
CA GLN A 109 -9.81 13.75 -19.83
C GLN A 109 -8.41 14.36 -20.06
N ASN A 110 -8.12 14.79 -21.28
CA ASN A 110 -6.82 15.40 -21.61
C ASN A 110 -6.64 16.74 -20.88
N ASP A 111 -7.68 17.58 -20.84
CA ASP A 111 -7.70 18.82 -20.08
C ASP A 111 -7.49 18.56 -18.58
N TYR A 112 -8.17 17.54 -18.02
CA TYR A 112 -8.02 17.14 -16.62
C TYR A 112 -6.60 16.67 -16.31
N ILE A 113 -5.98 15.87 -17.18
CA ILE A 113 -4.62 15.36 -17.00
C ILE A 113 -3.62 16.53 -16.94
N VAL A 114 -3.74 17.52 -17.83
CA VAL A 114 -2.90 18.74 -17.79
C VAL A 114 -3.11 19.50 -16.47
N VAL A 115 -4.36 19.73 -16.04
CA VAL A 115 -4.65 20.43 -14.78
C VAL A 115 -4.15 19.66 -13.55
N ARG A 116 -4.27 18.33 -13.54
CA ARG A 116 -3.74 17.44 -12.49
C ARG A 116 -2.22 17.49 -12.43
N ASN A 117 -1.54 17.39 -13.57
CA ASN A 117 -0.08 17.47 -13.66
C ASN A 117 0.43 18.84 -13.19
N HIS A 118 -0.24 19.93 -13.58
CA HIS A 118 0.07 21.29 -13.13
C HIS A 118 -0.05 21.44 -11.60
N ILE A 119 -1.14 20.98 -11.00
CA ILE A 119 -1.34 21.05 -9.53
C ILE A 119 -0.26 20.25 -8.79
N LEU A 120 0.11 19.06 -9.28
CA LEU A 120 1.18 18.23 -8.72
C LEU A 120 2.55 18.93 -8.80
N ALA A 121 2.90 19.49 -9.95
CA ALA A 121 4.17 20.19 -10.15
C ALA A 121 4.27 21.49 -9.33
N ARG A 122 3.19 22.29 -9.31
CA ARG A 122 3.07 23.49 -8.47
C ARG A 122 3.29 23.16 -7.00
N TRP A 123 2.76 22.03 -6.49
CA TRP A 123 3.02 21.59 -5.12
C TRP A 123 4.48 21.15 -4.92
N ARG A 124 5.00 20.24 -5.76
CA ARG A 124 6.35 19.68 -5.61
C ARG A 124 7.47 20.74 -5.74
N SER A 125 7.19 21.88 -6.38
CA SER A 125 8.10 23.03 -6.46
C SER A 125 8.40 23.69 -5.10
N ASN A 126 7.45 23.68 -4.16
CA ASN A 126 7.61 24.26 -2.82
C ASN A 126 6.82 23.45 -1.79
N VAL A 127 7.37 22.30 -1.40
CA VAL A 127 6.71 21.34 -0.50
C VAL A 127 6.53 21.82 0.96
N ARG A 128 6.60 23.14 1.23
CA ARG A 128 6.49 23.76 2.56
C ARG A 128 5.30 24.71 2.74
N GLN A 129 4.61 25.12 1.67
CA GLN A 129 3.49 26.05 1.74
C GLN A 129 2.19 25.39 1.25
N TRP A 130 1.10 25.52 2.00
CA TRP A 130 -0.19 24.97 1.56
C TRP A 130 -0.60 25.57 0.20
N LEU A 131 -0.70 24.71 -0.82
CA LEU A 131 -1.17 25.09 -2.14
C LEU A 131 -2.70 25.16 -2.12
N SER A 132 -3.27 26.36 -2.24
CA SER A 132 -4.72 26.57 -2.25
C SER A 132 -5.32 26.54 -3.66
N LYS A 133 -6.62 26.26 -3.78
CA LYS A 133 -7.36 26.43 -5.04
C LYS A 133 -7.26 27.85 -5.63
N GLY A 134 -7.08 28.88 -4.79
CA GLY A 134 -6.87 30.26 -5.24
C GLY A 134 -5.62 30.40 -6.12
N GLN A 135 -4.49 29.88 -5.65
CA GLN A 135 -3.20 29.91 -6.36
C GLN A 135 -3.17 29.06 -7.64
N ILE A 136 -4.19 28.21 -7.87
CA ILE A 136 -4.38 27.48 -9.13
C ILE A 136 -5.23 28.30 -10.12
N ARG A 137 -6.25 29.02 -9.65
CA ARG A 137 -7.03 29.97 -10.47
C ARG A 137 -6.23 31.18 -10.95
N GLU A 138 -5.07 31.44 -10.33
CA GLU A 138 -4.08 32.41 -10.80
C GLU A 138 -3.28 31.94 -12.02
N THR A 139 -3.21 30.63 -12.28
CA THR A 139 -2.38 30.03 -13.36
C THR A 139 -3.17 29.20 -14.37
N VAL A 140 -4.39 28.76 -14.05
CA VAL A 140 -5.27 27.97 -14.93
C VAL A 140 -6.52 28.79 -15.28
N SER A 141 -6.93 28.73 -16.55
CA SER A 141 -8.12 29.45 -17.05
C SER A 141 -9.41 29.06 -16.33
N SER A 142 -10.28 30.03 -16.08
CA SER A 142 -11.54 29.85 -15.33
C SER A 142 -12.56 28.96 -16.04
N GLU A 143 -12.42 28.73 -17.36
CA GLU A 143 -13.21 27.73 -18.09
C GLU A 143 -13.02 26.30 -17.53
N TYR A 144 -11.85 26.03 -16.94
CA TYR A 144 -11.50 24.73 -16.34
C TYR A 144 -11.83 24.65 -14.84
N GLU A 145 -12.60 25.58 -14.25
CA GLU A 145 -12.92 25.59 -12.81
C GLU A 145 -13.48 24.26 -12.29
N ARG A 146 -14.27 23.53 -13.10
CA ARG A 146 -14.74 22.17 -12.76
C ARG A 146 -13.59 21.19 -12.58
N LEU A 147 -12.59 21.26 -13.47
CA LEU A 147 -11.40 20.39 -13.45
C LEU A 147 -10.45 20.82 -12.33
N ILE A 148 -10.21 22.12 -12.14
CA ILE A 148 -9.44 22.66 -11.01
C ILE A 148 -9.99 22.12 -9.69
N CYS A 149 -11.31 22.19 -9.46
CA CYS A 149 -11.91 21.62 -8.27
C CYS A 149 -11.76 20.09 -8.22
N SER A 150 -12.07 19.38 -9.31
CA SER A 150 -12.03 17.91 -9.35
C SER A 150 -10.63 17.33 -9.10
N SER A 151 -9.62 17.82 -9.83
CA SER A 151 -8.22 17.41 -9.68
C SER A 151 -7.71 17.77 -8.28
N TYR A 152 -7.96 18.99 -7.80
CA TYR A 152 -7.48 19.41 -6.48
C TYR A 152 -8.11 18.57 -5.35
N ASP A 153 -9.42 18.32 -5.39
CA ASP A 153 -10.11 17.59 -4.32
C ASP A 153 -9.72 16.10 -4.33
N PHE A 154 -9.52 15.50 -5.51
CA PHE A 154 -8.94 14.16 -5.65
C PHE A 154 -7.51 14.09 -5.09
N LEU A 155 -6.64 15.01 -5.50
CA LEU A 155 -5.24 15.03 -5.09
C LEU A 155 -5.07 15.31 -3.58
N LEU A 156 -5.92 16.15 -3.00
CA LEU A 156 -5.89 16.46 -1.57
C LEU A 156 -6.42 15.30 -0.72
N SER A 157 -7.57 14.73 -1.09
CA SER A 157 -8.20 13.66 -0.30
C SER A 157 -7.43 12.35 -0.32
N ASN A 158 -6.70 12.05 -1.41
CA ASN A 158 -5.82 10.87 -1.48
C ASN A 158 -4.37 11.16 -1.02
N GLY A 159 -4.07 12.38 -0.58
CA GLY A 159 -2.76 12.72 0.02
C GLY A 159 -1.60 12.89 -0.97
N TYR A 160 -1.88 13.24 -2.22
CA TYR A 160 -0.86 13.57 -3.22
C TYR A 160 -0.35 15.02 -3.09
N ILE A 161 -1.19 15.95 -2.61
CA ILE A 161 -0.83 17.35 -2.32
C ILE A 161 -1.08 17.73 -0.86
N ASN A 162 -0.41 18.79 -0.40
CA ASN A 162 -0.57 19.42 0.93
C ASN A 162 -0.40 18.49 2.15
N PHE A 163 0.18 17.31 1.96
CA PHE A 163 0.41 16.33 3.02
C PHE A 163 1.72 16.59 3.78
N GLY A 164 1.77 16.12 5.03
CA GLY A 164 3.01 15.98 5.80
C GLY A 164 3.03 16.80 7.09
N VAL A 165 4.14 17.51 7.31
CA VAL A 165 4.54 18.06 8.62
C VAL A 165 5.02 19.51 8.57
N SER A 166 4.69 20.27 7.52
CA SER A 166 5.00 21.70 7.49
C SER A 166 4.18 22.46 8.56
N PRO A 167 4.78 23.34 9.37
CA PRO A 167 4.03 24.12 10.37
C PRO A 167 2.89 24.96 9.78
N THR A 168 3.03 25.39 8.52
CA THR A 168 2.01 26.13 7.75
C THR A 168 0.73 25.34 7.52
N PHE A 169 0.73 24.01 7.71
CA PHE A 169 -0.46 23.19 7.55
C PHE A 169 -1.38 23.22 8.79
N MET A 170 -0.84 23.55 9.97
CA MET A 170 -1.64 23.52 11.20
C MET A 170 -2.75 24.58 11.20
N THR A 171 -2.56 25.68 10.45
CA THR A 171 -3.60 26.70 10.20
C THR A 171 -4.69 26.28 9.20
N HIS A 172 -4.56 25.11 8.58
CA HIS A 172 -5.55 24.53 7.67
C HIS A 172 -6.29 23.32 8.26
N ILE A 173 -5.93 22.88 9.47
CA ILE A 173 -6.71 21.90 10.22
C ILE A 173 -7.95 22.59 10.82
N PRO A 174 -9.17 22.07 10.62
CA PRO A 174 -10.38 22.63 11.23
C PRO A 174 -10.31 22.65 12.77
N GLY A 175 -10.65 23.79 13.37
CA GLY A 175 -10.68 23.93 14.84
C GLY A 175 -11.84 23.18 15.53
N GLU A 176 -12.87 22.82 14.77
CA GLU A 176 -14.01 22.01 15.21
C GLU A 176 -14.09 20.71 14.38
N SER A 177 -14.34 19.58 15.05
CA SER A 177 -14.38 18.26 14.40
C SER A 177 -15.80 17.87 14.00
N ASN A 178 -16.13 18.04 12.72
CA ASN A 178 -17.51 17.97 12.22
C ASN A 178 -17.83 16.72 11.36
N GLU A 179 -16.84 15.91 10.96
CA GLU A 179 -17.07 14.71 10.13
C GLU A 179 -17.30 13.41 10.93
N GLY A 180 -17.05 13.41 12.24
CA GLY A 180 -17.23 12.25 13.13
C GLY A 180 -15.96 11.87 13.90
N SER A 181 -15.95 10.67 14.50
CA SER A 181 -14.91 10.23 15.44
C SER A 181 -14.18 8.94 15.01
N ILE A 182 -12.85 8.93 15.14
CA ILE A 182 -11.98 7.81 14.73
C ILE A 182 -11.04 7.40 15.86
N ILE A 183 -10.96 6.09 16.15
CA ILE A 183 -9.87 5.49 16.93
C ILE A 183 -8.86 4.87 15.96
N ILE A 184 -7.57 5.14 16.17
CA ILE A 184 -6.47 4.52 15.41
C ILE A 184 -5.68 3.63 16.36
N VAL A 185 -5.49 2.37 16.01
CA VAL A 185 -4.70 1.41 16.80
C VAL A 185 -3.30 1.31 16.22
N GLY A 186 -2.31 1.80 16.99
CA GLY A 186 -0.89 1.90 16.63
C GLY A 186 -0.48 3.31 16.18
N ALA A 187 0.56 3.86 16.81
CA ALA A 187 1.23 5.12 16.43
C ALA A 187 2.46 4.87 15.54
N GLY A 188 2.42 3.84 14.69
CA GLY A 188 3.39 3.63 13.61
C GLY A 188 3.18 4.60 12.45
N LEU A 189 4.05 4.55 11.42
CA LEU A 189 3.94 5.45 10.25
C LEU A 189 2.55 5.45 9.61
N ALA A 190 1.90 4.29 9.47
CA ALA A 190 0.55 4.18 8.91
C ALA A 190 -0.50 4.93 9.75
N GLY A 191 -0.53 4.67 11.07
CA GLY A 191 -1.47 5.32 11.99
C GLY A 191 -1.24 6.83 12.12
N LEU A 192 0.02 7.28 12.15
CA LEU A 192 0.35 8.71 12.20
C LEU A 192 0.02 9.44 10.88
N ALA A 193 0.29 8.81 9.73
CA ALA A 193 -0.08 9.36 8.42
C ALA A 193 -1.59 9.50 8.27
N ALA A 194 -2.34 8.45 8.67
CA ALA A 194 -3.80 8.49 8.71
C ALA A 194 -4.31 9.56 9.69
N ALA A 195 -3.72 9.67 10.89
CA ALA A 195 -4.12 10.66 11.88
C ALA A 195 -4.01 12.10 11.37
N LYS A 196 -2.88 12.46 10.74
CA LYS A 196 -2.67 13.79 10.17
C LYS A 196 -3.69 14.13 9.07
N GLN A 197 -4.01 13.17 8.17
CA GLN A 197 -5.01 13.38 7.12
C GLN A 197 -6.44 13.42 7.67
N LEU A 198 -6.80 12.55 8.62
CA LEU A 198 -8.13 12.55 9.22
C LEU A 198 -8.39 13.83 10.04
N LEU A 199 -7.37 14.35 10.73
CA LEU A 199 -7.45 15.67 11.39
C LEU A 199 -7.62 16.80 10.36
N SER A 200 -6.87 16.82 9.26
CA SER A 200 -7.04 17.85 8.21
C SER A 200 -8.38 17.75 7.45
N PHE A 201 -9.01 16.57 7.43
CA PHE A 201 -10.38 16.38 6.95
C PHE A 201 -11.47 16.76 7.97
N GLY A 202 -11.11 17.12 9.21
CA GLY A 202 -12.08 17.53 10.24
C GLY A 202 -12.70 16.39 11.06
N PHE A 203 -12.07 15.21 11.13
CA PHE A 203 -12.44 14.16 12.09
C PHE A 203 -11.84 14.40 13.47
N LYS A 204 -12.54 13.95 14.51
CA LYS A 204 -12.01 13.83 15.88
C LYS A 204 -11.21 12.53 15.98
N VAL A 205 -9.89 12.62 16.03
CA VAL A 205 -8.98 11.45 16.03
C VAL A 205 -8.36 11.22 17.40
N VAL A 206 -8.30 9.97 17.84
CA VAL A 206 -7.42 9.50 18.92
C VAL A 206 -6.59 8.30 18.48
N VAL A 207 -5.34 8.20 18.91
CA VAL A 207 -4.45 7.08 18.63
C VAL A 207 -4.15 6.33 19.93
N LEU A 208 -4.29 5.01 19.92
CA LEU A 208 -3.92 4.11 21.02
C LEU A 208 -2.63 3.37 20.64
N GLU A 209 -1.57 3.53 21.43
CA GLU A 209 -0.27 2.90 21.20
C GLU A 209 0.10 2.03 22.41
N GLY A 210 0.44 0.75 22.17
CA GLY A 210 0.79 -0.19 23.23
C GLY A 210 2.15 0.09 23.88
N ARG A 211 3.06 0.77 23.17
CA ARG A 211 4.37 1.18 23.66
C ARG A 211 4.29 2.50 24.42
N ASN A 212 5.34 2.80 25.19
CA ASN A 212 5.61 4.12 25.76
C ASN A 212 6.23 5.12 24.75
N ARG A 213 6.21 4.79 23.45
CA ARG A 213 6.77 5.61 22.36
C ARG A 213 6.00 5.41 21.04
N PRO A 214 5.95 6.41 20.16
CA PRO A 214 5.42 6.25 18.81
C PRO A 214 6.46 5.62 17.86
N GLY A 215 6.11 5.53 16.58
CA GLY A 215 6.94 5.01 15.48
C GLY A 215 6.88 3.51 15.27
N GLY A 216 6.56 2.73 16.32
CA GLY A 216 6.44 1.28 16.25
C GLY A 216 7.74 0.63 15.75
N ARG A 217 7.71 0.07 14.54
CA ARG A 217 8.86 -0.53 13.83
C ARG A 217 9.82 0.48 13.19
N VAL A 218 9.49 1.76 13.16
CA VAL A 218 10.47 2.84 12.93
C VAL A 218 10.96 3.32 14.29
N TYR A 219 12.20 2.98 14.62
CA TYR A 219 12.73 3.13 15.97
C TYR A 219 14.21 3.53 15.93
N THR A 220 14.46 4.81 16.22
CA THR A 220 15.79 5.33 16.51
C THR A 220 16.02 5.33 18.02
N GLN A 221 17.15 4.80 18.47
CA GLN A 221 17.60 4.94 19.85
C GLN A 221 18.73 5.99 19.92
N LYS A 222 18.70 6.83 20.95
CA LYS A 222 19.83 7.69 21.32
C LYS A 222 20.82 6.85 22.13
N MET A 223 22.01 6.60 21.57
CA MET A 223 23.04 5.73 22.16
C MET A 223 24.36 6.49 22.37
N GLY A 224 25.16 6.11 23.36
CA GLY A 224 26.43 6.77 23.72
C GLY A 224 26.52 7.16 25.20
N GLN A 225 27.58 7.88 25.57
CA GLN A 225 27.89 8.23 26.95
C GLN A 225 28.54 9.63 27.07
N LYS A 226 28.57 10.18 28.28
CA LYS A 226 29.31 11.42 28.63
C LYS A 226 29.00 12.62 27.71
N GLY A 227 27.73 12.79 27.33
CA GLY A 227 27.26 13.86 26.45
C GLY A 227 27.45 13.60 24.95
N LYS A 228 28.33 12.67 24.55
CA LYS A 228 28.50 12.24 23.16
C LYS A 228 27.46 11.15 22.84
N PHE A 229 26.50 11.48 21.99
CA PHE A 229 25.39 10.59 21.63
C PHE A 229 25.17 10.54 20.12
N ALA A 230 24.93 9.34 19.61
CA ALA A 230 24.55 9.06 18.25
C ALA A 230 23.06 8.64 18.15
N ALA A 231 22.42 8.92 17.02
CA ALA A 231 21.07 8.49 16.68
C ALA A 231 21.13 7.21 15.82
N VAL A 232 20.64 6.08 16.35
CA VAL A 232 20.85 4.75 15.76
C VAL A 232 19.53 4.06 15.45
N ASP A 233 19.27 3.77 14.17
CA ASP A 233 18.01 3.17 13.72
C ASP A 233 18.00 1.64 13.88
N LEU A 234 17.40 1.19 14.99
CA LEU A 234 17.17 -0.21 15.36
C LEU A 234 16.02 -0.85 14.55
N GLY A 235 15.16 -0.03 13.96
CA GLY A 235 14.03 -0.45 13.12
C GLY A 235 14.26 -0.15 11.63
N GLY A 236 13.19 0.25 10.93
CA GLY A 236 13.26 0.75 9.55
C GLY A 236 14.20 1.94 9.43
N SER A 237 15.21 1.82 8.56
CA SER A 237 16.39 2.70 8.57
C SER A 237 16.84 3.26 7.21
N VAL A 238 16.32 2.75 6.09
CA VAL A 238 16.66 3.22 4.73
C VAL A 238 15.42 3.81 4.06
N ILE A 239 15.56 5.00 3.46
CA ILE A 239 14.58 5.55 2.53
C ILE A 239 14.94 5.00 1.14
N THR A 240 14.21 3.97 0.72
CA THR A 240 14.40 3.25 -0.55
C THR A 240 13.79 4.04 -1.69
N GLY A 241 14.65 4.70 -2.49
CA GLY A 241 14.24 5.64 -3.53
C GLY A 241 13.74 6.96 -2.94
N ILE A 242 14.03 8.06 -3.63
CA ILE A 242 13.63 9.42 -3.24
C ILE A 242 12.69 10.07 -4.25
N HIS A 243 12.79 9.68 -5.54
CA HIS A 243 11.79 10.00 -6.54
C HIS A 243 10.46 9.32 -6.14
N ALA A 244 9.32 9.99 -6.33
CA ALA A 244 8.00 9.67 -5.73
C ALA A 244 7.93 9.83 -4.20
N ASN A 245 8.90 9.24 -3.48
CA ASN A 245 8.80 8.81 -2.08
C ASN A 245 8.32 9.91 -1.11
N PRO A 246 7.17 9.72 -0.42
CA PRO A 246 6.63 10.74 0.49
C PRO A 246 7.54 11.02 1.69
N LEU A 247 8.40 10.09 2.10
CA LEU A 247 9.35 10.32 3.19
C LEU A 247 10.46 11.32 2.80
N GLY A 248 10.84 11.36 1.52
CA GLY A 248 11.70 12.40 0.96
C GLY A 248 11.04 13.78 1.02
N VAL A 249 9.72 13.86 0.79
CA VAL A 249 8.95 15.10 0.97
C VAL A 249 8.95 15.56 2.43
N LEU A 250 8.81 14.65 3.40
CA LEU A 250 8.91 15.00 4.82
C LEU A 250 10.33 15.48 5.21
N ALA A 251 11.38 14.88 4.63
CA ALA A 251 12.76 15.35 4.84
C ALA A 251 12.98 16.76 4.25
N ARG A 252 12.49 17.03 3.02
CA ARG A 252 12.49 18.36 2.39
C ARG A 252 11.65 19.38 3.17
N GLN A 253 10.56 18.98 3.82
CA GLN A 253 9.78 19.83 4.74
C GLN A 253 10.58 20.21 5.99
N LEU A 254 11.19 19.21 6.64
CA LEU A 254 11.91 19.36 7.92
C LEU A 254 13.35 19.90 7.77
N SER A 255 13.80 20.23 6.56
CA SER A 255 15.18 20.63 6.24
C SER A 255 16.23 19.61 6.71
N ILE A 256 15.95 18.31 6.52
CA ILE A 256 16.85 17.23 6.94
C ILE A 256 17.71 16.78 5.76
N PRO A 257 19.06 16.83 5.88
CA PRO A 257 19.93 16.22 4.90
C PRO A 257 19.67 14.72 4.75
N LEU A 258 19.54 14.29 3.50
CA LEU A 258 19.56 12.88 3.11
C LEU A 258 20.98 12.55 2.65
N HIS A 259 21.53 11.44 3.15
CA HIS A 259 22.83 10.92 2.74
C HIS A 259 22.60 9.74 1.81
N LYS A 260 22.98 9.86 0.54
CA LYS A 260 22.98 8.73 -0.40
C LYS A 260 23.85 7.61 0.19
N VAL A 261 23.31 6.41 0.28
CA VAL A 261 24.11 5.21 0.56
C VAL A 261 25.06 4.98 -0.62
N ARG A 262 26.36 5.06 -0.37
CA ARG A 262 27.42 4.85 -1.37
C ARG A 262 27.35 3.43 -1.95
N ASP A 263 27.49 3.31 -3.27
CA ASP A 263 27.30 2.06 -4.01
C ASP A 263 28.43 1.01 -3.75
N ASN A 264 29.51 1.38 -3.06
CA ASN A 264 30.68 0.53 -2.81
C ASN A 264 30.56 -0.25 -1.48
N CYS A 265 30.25 -1.54 -1.57
CA CYS A 265 30.16 -2.49 -0.45
C CYS A 265 31.27 -3.57 -0.57
N PRO A 266 32.49 -3.36 -0.04
CA PRO A 266 33.55 -4.37 -0.09
C PRO A 266 33.18 -5.60 0.75
N LEU A 267 33.47 -6.79 0.22
CA LEU A 267 33.25 -8.06 0.92
C LEU A 267 34.55 -8.59 1.53
N TYR A 268 34.43 -9.23 2.69
CA TYR A 268 35.54 -9.90 3.40
C TYR A 268 35.25 -11.39 3.61
N LYS A 269 36.27 -12.22 3.40
CA LYS A 269 36.28 -13.65 3.68
C LYS A 269 36.26 -13.92 5.21
N PRO A 270 35.97 -15.15 5.67
CA PRO A 270 35.90 -15.47 7.11
C PRO A 270 37.23 -15.27 7.87
N ASP A 271 38.36 -15.31 7.18
CA ASP A 271 39.70 -15.01 7.71
C ASP A 271 40.02 -13.49 7.77
N GLY A 272 39.10 -12.63 7.32
CA GLY A 272 39.25 -11.18 7.25
C GLY A 272 39.93 -10.65 5.97
N ALA A 273 40.39 -11.53 5.07
CA ALA A 273 40.96 -11.11 3.79
C ALA A 273 39.89 -10.47 2.89
N PRO A 274 40.22 -9.47 2.06
CA PRO A 274 39.29 -8.95 1.08
C PRO A 274 38.96 -10.02 0.03
N VAL A 275 37.72 -10.01 -0.46
CA VAL A 275 37.32 -10.78 -1.64
C VAL A 275 37.92 -10.15 -2.90
N ASP A 276 38.30 -11.00 -3.87
CA ASP A 276 38.74 -10.57 -5.18
C ASP A 276 37.58 -9.99 -6.01
N LYS A 277 37.77 -8.81 -6.61
CA LYS A 277 36.68 -8.05 -7.26
C LYS A 277 36.19 -8.69 -8.55
N GLU A 278 37.07 -9.40 -9.24
CA GLU A 278 36.77 -10.11 -10.47
C GLU A 278 35.98 -11.39 -10.14
N ILE A 279 36.26 -12.08 -9.04
CA ILE A 279 35.43 -13.19 -8.53
C ILE A 279 34.06 -12.69 -8.04
N ASP A 280 34.03 -11.63 -7.20
CA ASP A 280 32.81 -11.00 -6.69
C ASP A 280 31.85 -10.62 -7.84
N SER A 281 32.36 -9.88 -8.84
CA SER A 281 31.61 -9.50 -10.04
C SER A 281 31.10 -10.71 -10.85
N GLN A 282 31.83 -11.83 -10.86
CA GLN A 282 31.40 -13.05 -11.55
C GLN A 282 30.28 -13.77 -10.79
N VAL A 283 30.38 -13.88 -9.47
CA VAL A 283 29.34 -14.52 -8.64
C VAL A 283 28.06 -13.67 -8.59
N GLU A 284 28.17 -12.34 -8.56
CA GLU A 284 27.01 -11.44 -8.68
C GLU A 284 26.26 -11.68 -10.02
N VAL A 285 27.00 -11.81 -11.13
CA VAL A 285 26.43 -12.12 -12.46
C VAL A 285 25.82 -13.53 -12.50
N ILE A 286 26.38 -14.51 -11.80
CA ILE A 286 25.81 -15.87 -11.67
C ILE A 286 24.50 -15.82 -10.86
N PHE A 287 24.49 -15.14 -9.71
CA PHE A 287 23.31 -14.97 -8.85
C PHE A 287 22.15 -14.30 -9.60
N ASN A 288 22.41 -13.20 -10.30
CA ASN A 288 21.39 -12.53 -11.12
C ASN A 288 20.85 -13.46 -12.24
N LYS A 289 21.72 -14.23 -12.91
CA LYS A 289 21.28 -15.22 -13.91
C LYS A 289 20.43 -16.35 -13.32
N LEU A 290 20.69 -16.78 -12.08
CA LEU A 290 19.85 -17.76 -11.40
C LEU A 290 18.44 -17.20 -11.15
N LEU A 291 18.30 -15.93 -10.75
CA LEU A 291 17.00 -15.26 -10.60
C LEU A 291 16.25 -15.07 -11.93
N ASP A 292 16.95 -14.73 -13.01
CA ASP A 292 16.37 -14.73 -14.37
C ASP A 292 15.85 -16.14 -14.73
N LYS A 293 16.58 -17.21 -14.40
CA LYS A 293 16.12 -18.60 -14.62
C LYS A 293 14.97 -19.05 -13.73
N VAL A 294 14.86 -18.57 -12.49
CA VAL A 294 13.61 -18.72 -11.71
C VAL A 294 12.45 -18.02 -12.44
N THR A 295 12.68 -16.82 -12.98
CA THR A 295 11.67 -16.05 -13.71
C THR A 295 11.26 -16.67 -15.05
N GLU A 296 12.13 -17.42 -15.70
CA GLU A 296 11.78 -18.29 -16.83
C GLU A 296 10.98 -19.53 -16.36
N LEU A 297 11.50 -20.27 -15.37
CA LEU A 297 10.88 -21.51 -14.89
C LEU A 297 9.46 -21.31 -14.36
N ARG A 298 9.18 -20.27 -13.58
CA ARG A 298 7.81 -20.05 -13.05
C ARG A 298 6.75 -19.90 -14.16
N LYS A 299 7.13 -19.41 -15.34
CA LYS A 299 6.24 -19.30 -16.51
C LYS A 299 5.96 -20.65 -17.17
N ILE A 300 6.92 -21.58 -17.10
CA ILE A 300 6.80 -22.96 -17.61
C ILE A 300 6.01 -23.82 -16.62
N MET A 301 6.25 -23.65 -15.31
CA MET A 301 5.61 -24.39 -14.22
C MET A 301 4.15 -23.95 -13.99
N GLY A 302 3.78 -22.72 -14.36
CA GLY A 302 2.44 -22.18 -14.16
C GLY A 302 2.05 -22.22 -12.68
N GLY A 303 0.83 -22.70 -12.39
CA GLY A 303 0.32 -22.77 -11.02
C GLY A 303 1.17 -23.61 -10.05
N ILE A 304 1.97 -24.56 -10.54
CA ILE A 304 2.85 -25.41 -9.71
C ILE A 304 3.95 -24.57 -9.02
N ALA A 305 4.31 -23.40 -9.56
CA ALA A 305 5.26 -22.49 -8.94
C ALA A 305 4.75 -21.86 -7.62
N ASN A 306 3.44 -21.96 -7.33
CA ASN A 306 2.84 -21.43 -6.11
C ASN A 306 3.15 -22.28 -4.88
N ASP A 307 3.36 -23.59 -5.07
CA ASP A 307 3.61 -24.60 -4.02
C ASP A 307 5.11 -24.85 -3.77
N ILE A 308 5.99 -24.14 -4.48
CA ILE A 308 7.44 -24.35 -4.45
C ILE A 308 8.15 -23.09 -3.97
N SER A 309 9.15 -23.27 -3.10
CA SER A 309 9.92 -22.15 -2.56
C SER A 309 11.09 -21.71 -3.45
N LEU A 310 11.38 -20.41 -3.43
CA LEU A 310 12.45 -19.78 -4.19
C LEU A 310 13.81 -20.47 -3.95
N GLY A 311 14.13 -20.80 -2.70
CA GLY A 311 15.35 -21.51 -2.33
C GLY A 311 15.45 -22.92 -2.93
N THR A 312 14.31 -23.61 -3.08
CA THR A 312 14.26 -24.93 -3.74
C THR A 312 14.61 -24.82 -5.22
N VAL A 313 14.07 -23.83 -5.92
CA VAL A 313 14.38 -23.59 -7.35
C VAL A 313 15.83 -23.13 -7.52
N LEU A 314 16.31 -22.22 -6.68
CA LEU A 314 17.69 -21.71 -6.74
C LEU A 314 18.74 -22.79 -6.49
N GLU A 315 18.60 -23.64 -5.46
CA GLU A 315 19.55 -24.72 -5.21
C GLU A 315 19.48 -25.81 -6.31
N THR A 316 18.28 -26.10 -6.83
CA THR A 316 18.11 -27.00 -7.99
C THR A 316 18.82 -26.48 -9.24
N LEU A 317 18.66 -25.19 -9.57
CA LEU A 317 19.36 -24.53 -10.68
C LEU A 317 20.88 -24.50 -10.46
N ARG A 318 21.33 -24.23 -9.23
CA ARG A 318 22.74 -24.20 -8.86
C ARG A 318 23.40 -25.56 -9.09
N LEU A 319 22.76 -26.64 -8.65
CA LEU A 319 23.20 -28.02 -8.87
C LEU A 319 23.18 -28.40 -10.36
N LEU A 320 22.08 -28.09 -11.07
CA LEU A 320 21.91 -28.42 -12.49
C LEU A 320 22.98 -27.79 -13.40
N TYR A 321 23.37 -26.55 -13.11
CA TYR A 321 24.41 -25.84 -13.87
C TYR A 321 25.82 -25.93 -13.26
N ALA A 322 25.99 -26.69 -12.17
CA ALA A 322 27.26 -26.85 -11.43
C ALA A 322 27.94 -25.52 -11.05
N VAL A 323 27.17 -24.46 -10.83
CA VAL A 323 27.69 -23.12 -10.50
C VAL A 323 27.96 -22.96 -8.99
N ALA A 324 28.93 -22.10 -8.66
CA ALA A 324 29.44 -21.94 -7.29
C ALA A 324 29.83 -23.29 -6.67
N SER A 325 30.78 -23.97 -7.32
CA SER A 325 31.25 -25.31 -6.97
C SER A 325 32.53 -25.28 -6.13
N SER A 326 33.33 -24.22 -6.19
CA SER A 326 34.40 -23.99 -5.22
C SER A 326 33.84 -23.42 -3.91
N THR A 327 34.58 -23.60 -2.81
CA THR A 327 34.21 -23.10 -1.49
C THR A 327 34.03 -21.57 -1.48
N GLU A 328 34.91 -20.82 -2.15
CA GLU A 328 34.86 -19.36 -2.19
C GLU A 328 33.65 -18.84 -2.98
N GLU A 329 33.38 -19.37 -4.16
CA GLU A 329 32.17 -19.01 -4.92
C GLU A 329 30.89 -19.38 -4.15
N ARG A 330 30.88 -20.51 -3.43
CA ARG A 330 29.73 -20.93 -2.63
C ARG A 330 29.48 -19.97 -1.46
N GLN A 331 30.53 -19.53 -0.78
CA GLN A 331 30.43 -18.54 0.30
C GLN A 331 29.95 -17.18 -0.23
N LEU A 332 30.41 -16.74 -1.40
CA LEU A 332 29.92 -15.54 -2.08
C LEU A 332 28.46 -15.66 -2.52
N LEU A 333 28.08 -16.79 -3.11
CA LEU A 333 26.69 -17.04 -3.49
C LEU A 333 25.79 -17.04 -2.26
N ASP A 334 26.19 -17.71 -1.16
CA ASP A 334 25.44 -17.65 0.10
C ASP A 334 25.38 -16.22 0.68
N TRP A 335 26.35 -15.34 0.45
CA TRP A 335 26.23 -13.93 0.82
C TRP A 335 25.15 -13.19 0.01
N HIS A 336 25.07 -13.39 -1.32
CA HIS A 336 23.98 -12.83 -2.12
C HIS A 336 22.62 -13.43 -1.73
N LEU A 337 22.56 -14.72 -1.41
CA LEU A 337 21.35 -15.37 -0.89
C LEU A 337 20.96 -14.78 0.48
N ALA A 338 21.92 -14.48 1.37
CA ALA A 338 21.67 -13.81 2.64
C ALA A 338 21.15 -12.38 2.45
N ASN A 339 21.66 -11.65 1.45
CA ASN A 339 21.19 -10.31 1.10
C ASN A 339 19.75 -10.34 0.55
N LEU A 340 19.38 -11.39 -0.17
CA LEU A 340 18.00 -11.65 -0.63
C LEU A 340 17.06 -12.02 0.54
N GLU A 341 17.53 -12.81 1.51
CA GLU A 341 16.82 -13.09 2.77
C GLU A 341 16.68 -11.85 3.64
N TYR A 342 17.63 -10.92 3.60
CA TYR A 342 17.52 -9.60 4.24
C TYR A 342 16.44 -8.73 3.58
N ALA A 343 16.48 -8.58 2.26
CA ALA A 343 15.52 -7.76 1.50
C ALA A 343 14.07 -8.19 1.79
N ASN A 344 13.82 -9.51 1.86
CA ASN A 344 12.50 -10.08 2.16
C ASN A 344 12.20 -10.27 3.66
N ALA A 345 13.22 -10.23 4.53
CA ALA A 345 13.21 -10.81 5.89
C ALA A 345 12.69 -12.27 6.00
N GLY A 346 12.55 -12.98 4.88
CA GLY A 346 12.06 -14.36 4.83
C GLY A 346 13.16 -15.30 4.38
N CYS A 347 13.26 -16.48 5.02
CA CYS A 347 14.18 -17.53 4.60
C CYS A 347 13.80 -18.02 3.19
N LEU A 348 14.76 -18.28 2.31
CA LEU A 348 14.48 -18.68 0.91
C LEU A 348 13.69 -19.98 0.81
N SER A 349 13.78 -20.84 1.84
CA SER A 349 13.00 -22.06 2.02
C SER A 349 11.48 -21.82 2.13
N ASN A 350 11.03 -20.59 2.44
CA ASN A 350 9.63 -20.21 2.61
C ASN A 350 9.13 -19.16 1.59
N LEU A 351 10.00 -18.41 0.91
CA LEU A 351 9.58 -17.42 -0.11
C LEU A 351 8.95 -18.08 -1.34
N SER A 352 7.89 -17.50 -1.90
CA SER A 352 7.17 -18.02 -3.08
C SER A 352 8.02 -17.92 -4.35
N ALA A 353 8.29 -19.03 -5.05
CA ALA A 353 8.99 -18.99 -6.34
C ALA A 353 8.17 -18.27 -7.44
N ALA A 354 6.84 -18.19 -7.29
CA ALA A 354 5.97 -17.48 -8.22
C ALA A 354 5.94 -15.95 -8.01
N TYR A 355 5.95 -15.50 -6.74
CA TYR A 355 5.48 -14.15 -6.35
C TYR A 355 6.35 -13.40 -5.32
N TRP A 356 7.59 -13.82 -5.06
CA TRP A 356 8.47 -13.10 -4.13
C TRP A 356 8.85 -11.67 -4.60
N ASP A 357 8.92 -11.46 -5.91
CA ASP A 357 9.31 -10.23 -6.63
C ASP A 357 8.08 -9.47 -7.18
N GLN A 358 6.90 -9.66 -6.59
CA GLN A 358 5.65 -9.14 -7.14
C GLN A 358 5.53 -7.61 -7.05
N ASP A 359 6.35 -6.97 -6.22
CA ASP A 359 6.45 -5.52 -6.03
C ASP A 359 7.61 -4.84 -6.81
N ASP A 360 8.54 -5.60 -7.41
CA ASP A 360 9.61 -5.08 -8.30
C ASP A 360 9.12 -4.06 -9.36
N PRO A 361 7.94 -4.24 -10.02
CA PRO A 361 7.43 -3.27 -11.00
C PRO A 361 7.09 -1.88 -10.43
N TYR A 362 7.09 -1.72 -9.09
CA TYR A 362 6.76 -0.50 -8.37
C TYR A 362 7.97 0.09 -7.60
N GLU A 363 9.21 -0.39 -7.82
CA GLU A 363 10.41 0.15 -7.15
C GLU A 363 10.51 1.68 -7.30
N MET A 364 10.50 2.41 -6.18
CA MET A 364 10.61 3.87 -6.20
C MET A 364 11.99 4.30 -6.67
N GLY A 365 12.02 5.19 -7.68
CA GLY A 365 13.26 5.59 -8.33
C GLY A 365 14.18 6.47 -7.47
N GLY A 366 15.42 6.61 -7.93
CA GLY A 366 16.43 7.47 -7.30
C GLY A 366 17.23 6.75 -6.23
N ASP A 367 18.13 7.50 -5.60
CA ASP A 367 19.08 6.93 -4.66
C ASP A 367 18.41 6.43 -3.38
N HIS A 368 18.99 5.37 -2.79
CA HIS A 368 18.64 4.93 -1.45
C HIS A 368 19.38 5.81 -0.43
N CYS A 369 18.66 6.31 0.58
CA CYS A 369 19.20 7.32 1.50
C CYS A 369 19.05 6.94 2.98
N PHE A 370 20.08 7.26 3.76
CA PHE A 370 19.96 7.42 5.22
C PHE A 370 19.53 8.86 5.56
N LEU A 371 18.90 9.05 6.73
CA LEU A 371 18.39 10.35 7.18
C LEU A 371 19.21 10.89 8.36
N ALA A 372 19.77 12.10 8.22
CA ALA A 372 20.66 12.67 9.24
C ALA A 372 19.95 12.92 10.58
N GLY A 373 20.45 12.30 11.65
CA GLY A 373 19.85 12.30 12.99
C GLY A 373 18.77 11.23 13.22
N GLY A 374 18.61 10.28 12.29
CA GLY A 374 17.77 9.09 12.42
C GLY A 374 16.27 9.31 12.22
N ASN A 375 15.56 8.25 11.81
CA ASN A 375 14.18 8.33 11.32
C ASN A 375 13.14 8.79 12.37
N TRP A 376 13.48 8.79 13.66
CA TRP A 376 12.72 9.42 14.73
C TRP A 376 12.39 10.89 14.46
N ARG A 377 13.24 11.61 13.69
CA ARG A 377 12.93 13.00 13.30
C ARG A 377 11.64 13.11 12.49
N LEU A 378 11.33 12.13 11.64
CA LEU A 378 10.06 12.04 10.91
C LEU A 378 8.91 11.72 11.87
N ILE A 379 9.10 10.70 12.73
CA ILE A 379 8.10 10.26 13.70
C ILE A 379 7.68 11.40 14.64
N LYS A 380 8.65 12.14 15.19
CA LYS A 380 8.39 13.26 16.10
C LYS A 380 7.50 14.33 15.44
N ALA A 381 7.79 14.72 14.20
CA ALA A 381 7.01 15.73 13.48
C ALA A 381 5.61 15.22 13.08
N LEU A 382 5.49 13.92 12.79
CA LEU A 382 4.21 13.27 12.52
C LEU A 382 3.33 13.14 13.78
N CYS A 383 3.90 13.16 14.99
CA CYS A 383 3.14 13.17 16.25
C CYS A 383 2.65 14.56 16.66
N GLU A 384 3.16 15.64 16.08
CA GLU A 384 2.83 17.01 16.47
C GLU A 384 1.34 17.32 16.21
N GLY A 385 0.59 17.70 17.25
CA GLY A 385 -0.85 17.93 17.18
C GLY A 385 -1.72 16.67 17.10
N VAL A 386 -1.15 15.46 17.21
CA VAL A 386 -1.91 14.20 17.20
C VAL A 386 -2.21 13.74 18.64
N PRO A 387 -3.48 13.49 19.02
CA PRO A 387 -3.81 12.93 20.34
C PRO A 387 -3.41 11.44 20.43
N ILE A 388 -2.29 11.14 21.09
CA ILE A 388 -1.77 9.78 21.27
C ILE A 388 -1.80 9.38 22.75
N PHE A 389 -2.45 8.24 23.04
CA PHE A 389 -2.43 7.60 24.35
C PHE A 389 -1.45 6.42 24.31
N TYR A 390 -0.32 6.59 24.99
CA TYR A 390 0.71 5.57 25.15
C TYR A 390 0.35 4.54 26.22
N GLU A 391 1.01 3.38 26.17
CA GLU A 391 0.81 2.25 27.10
C GLU A 391 -0.65 1.76 27.11
N LYS A 392 -1.33 1.87 25.94
CA LYS A 392 -2.68 1.38 25.66
C LYS A 392 -2.64 0.23 24.66
N THR A 393 -2.14 -0.91 25.11
CA THR A 393 -2.27 -2.18 24.38
C THR A 393 -3.76 -2.50 24.26
N VAL A 394 -4.24 -2.53 23.02
CA VAL A 394 -5.60 -2.97 22.68
C VAL A 394 -5.70 -4.48 22.84
N ASP A 395 -6.74 -4.94 23.51
CA ASP A 395 -7.06 -6.36 23.67
C ASP A 395 -8.29 -6.78 22.83
N THR A 396 -9.27 -5.89 22.67
CA THR A 396 -10.54 -6.19 21.99
C THR A 396 -10.98 -5.02 21.11
N ILE A 397 -11.47 -5.33 19.90
CA ILE A 397 -12.10 -4.38 18.97
C ILE A 397 -13.50 -4.90 18.66
N ARG A 398 -14.52 -4.19 19.17
CA ARG A 398 -15.92 -4.38 18.82
C ARG A 398 -16.31 -3.45 17.67
N HIS A 399 -17.13 -3.94 16.74
CA HIS A 399 -17.61 -3.15 15.61
C HIS A 399 -19.03 -3.55 15.23
N GLY A 400 -19.85 -2.57 14.84
CA GLY A 400 -21.26 -2.80 14.50
C GLY A 400 -21.93 -1.59 13.85
N ASN A 401 -23.24 -1.69 13.66
CA ASN A 401 -24.01 -0.66 12.95
C ASN A 401 -23.97 0.70 13.66
N GLU A 402 -23.92 0.74 15.00
CA GLU A 402 -23.92 1.98 15.78
C GLU A 402 -22.54 2.65 15.90
N GLY A 403 -21.45 1.90 15.71
CA GLY A 403 -20.09 2.42 15.91
C GLY A 403 -19.06 1.32 16.21
N VAL A 404 -18.04 1.68 17.00
CA VAL A 404 -16.98 0.79 17.46
C VAL A 404 -16.68 0.99 18.95
N GLU A 405 -16.29 -0.08 19.63
CA GLU A 405 -15.68 -0.02 20.96
C GLU A 405 -14.28 -0.63 20.90
N VAL A 406 -13.27 0.05 21.41
CA VAL A 406 -11.91 -0.48 21.51
C VAL A 406 -11.54 -0.57 22.98
N ILE A 407 -11.25 -1.78 23.45
CA ILE A 407 -10.83 -2.05 24.82
C ILE A 407 -9.30 -2.08 24.84
N ALA A 408 -8.71 -1.24 25.70
CA ALA A 408 -7.26 -1.12 25.83
C ALA A 408 -6.86 -0.80 27.27
N GLY A 409 -6.01 -1.64 27.87
CA GLY A 409 -5.54 -1.46 29.25
C GLY A 409 -6.67 -1.33 30.27
N GLY A 410 -7.78 -2.09 30.09
CA GLY A 410 -8.95 -2.05 30.96
C GLY A 410 -9.88 -0.84 30.79
N GLN A 411 -9.63 0.02 29.78
CA GLN A 411 -10.49 1.16 29.45
C GLN A 411 -11.19 0.94 28.11
N VAL A 412 -12.44 1.40 27.99
CA VAL A 412 -13.22 1.35 26.75
C VAL A 412 -13.19 2.72 26.06
N PHE A 413 -12.81 2.73 24.78
CA PHE A 413 -12.82 3.91 23.91
C PHE A 413 -13.90 3.69 22.85
N GLN A 414 -14.84 4.64 22.69
CA GLN A 414 -15.92 4.56 21.71
C GLN A 414 -15.74 5.59 20.58
N ALA A 415 -16.10 5.22 19.35
CA ALA A 415 -16.04 6.08 18.17
C ALA A 415 -16.98 5.61 17.06
N ASP A 416 -17.07 6.36 15.97
CA ASP A 416 -17.78 5.93 14.75
C ASP A 416 -17.02 4.83 14.02
N MET A 417 -15.69 4.89 13.96
CA MET A 417 -14.86 3.99 13.16
C MET A 417 -13.53 3.72 13.86
N VAL A 418 -12.94 2.56 13.54
CA VAL A 418 -11.60 2.18 13.96
C VAL A 418 -10.70 1.89 12.76
N LEU A 419 -9.47 2.40 12.80
CA LEU A 419 -8.40 2.04 11.87
C LEU A 419 -7.37 1.19 12.61
N CYS A 420 -7.28 -0.10 12.26
CA CYS A 420 -6.30 -1.01 12.79
C CYS A 420 -4.98 -0.90 12.00
N THR A 421 -3.86 -0.62 12.67
CA THR A 421 -2.53 -0.52 12.04
C THR A 421 -1.47 -1.44 12.67
N VAL A 422 -1.91 -2.45 13.43
CA VAL A 422 -1.01 -3.38 14.12
C VAL A 422 -0.22 -4.24 13.13
N PRO A 423 1.04 -4.64 13.45
CA PRO A 423 1.82 -5.52 12.60
C PRO A 423 1.12 -6.86 12.32
N LEU A 424 1.36 -7.44 11.12
CA LEU A 424 0.79 -8.73 10.74
C LEU A 424 1.11 -9.84 11.76
N GLY A 425 2.30 -9.83 12.37
CA GLY A 425 2.65 -10.77 13.46
C GLY A 425 1.68 -10.73 14.66
N VAL A 426 1.17 -9.55 15.03
CA VAL A 426 0.17 -9.37 16.10
C VAL A 426 -1.19 -9.98 15.70
N LEU A 427 -1.59 -9.84 14.43
CA LEU A 427 -2.78 -10.50 13.88
C LEU A 427 -2.61 -12.03 13.83
N LYS A 428 -1.46 -12.53 13.35
CA LYS A 428 -1.14 -13.97 13.29
C LYS A 428 -1.05 -14.63 14.67
N LYS A 429 -0.76 -13.88 15.73
CA LYS A 429 -0.80 -14.36 17.12
C LYS A 429 -2.18 -14.25 17.77
N VAL A 430 -3.18 -13.71 17.07
CA VAL A 430 -4.56 -13.48 17.57
C VAL A 430 -4.55 -12.71 18.91
N ALA A 431 -3.61 -11.77 19.05
CA ALA A 431 -3.42 -10.98 20.27
C ALA A 431 -4.47 -9.88 20.47
N ILE A 432 -5.34 -9.65 19.46
CA ILE A 432 -6.51 -8.77 19.53
C ILE A 432 -7.73 -9.59 19.15
N ARG A 433 -8.76 -9.54 19.98
CA ARG A 433 -10.06 -10.14 19.73
C ARG A 433 -10.94 -9.20 18.90
N PHE A 434 -11.52 -9.70 17.82
CA PHE A 434 -12.49 -8.95 17.01
C PHE A 434 -13.91 -9.47 17.29
N GLU A 435 -14.83 -8.58 17.63
CA GLU A 435 -16.22 -8.91 17.95
C GLU A 435 -17.20 -8.08 17.07
N PRO A 436 -17.88 -8.67 16.06
CA PRO A 436 -17.76 -10.05 15.59
C PRO A 436 -16.41 -10.34 14.94
N GLU A 437 -16.12 -11.63 14.77
CA GLU A 437 -14.87 -12.13 14.18
C GLU A 437 -14.64 -11.61 12.74
N LEU A 438 -13.36 -11.55 12.33
CA LEU A 438 -13.00 -11.12 10.98
C LEU A 438 -13.50 -12.12 9.92
N PRO A 439 -13.90 -11.65 8.72
CA PRO A 439 -14.33 -12.54 7.64
C PRO A 439 -13.29 -13.62 7.32
N ALA A 440 -13.73 -14.86 7.12
CA ALA A 440 -12.85 -16.02 6.91
C ALA A 440 -11.81 -15.83 5.78
N ARG A 441 -12.16 -15.08 4.72
CA ARG A 441 -11.22 -14.71 3.64
C ARG A 441 -10.04 -13.86 4.14
N LYS A 442 -10.28 -12.94 5.08
CA LYS A 442 -9.26 -12.11 5.73
C LYS A 442 -8.43 -12.91 6.73
N LEU A 443 -9.04 -13.78 7.53
CA LEU A 443 -8.32 -14.72 8.40
C LEU A 443 -7.36 -15.62 7.59
N ALA A 444 -7.84 -16.16 6.47
CA ALA A 444 -7.01 -16.99 5.58
C ALA A 444 -5.88 -16.20 4.89
N ALA A 445 -6.06 -14.90 4.60
CA ALA A 445 -4.97 -14.04 4.12
C ALA A 445 -3.95 -13.71 5.23
N ILE A 446 -4.41 -13.50 6.47
CA ILE A 446 -3.54 -13.33 7.65
C ILE A 446 -2.69 -14.59 7.87
N ASP A 447 -3.24 -15.80 7.69
CA ASP A 447 -2.45 -17.03 7.73
C ASP A 447 -1.51 -17.19 6.51
N ARG A 448 -2.00 -16.92 5.30
CA ARG A 448 -1.19 -17.06 4.07
C ARG A 448 -0.02 -16.10 4.01
N LEU A 449 -0.14 -14.84 4.40
CA LEU A 449 0.99 -13.91 4.35
C LEU A 449 2.14 -14.39 5.27
N GLY A 450 3.36 -14.32 4.74
CA GLY A 450 4.57 -14.51 5.53
C GLY A 450 4.82 -13.29 6.41
N PHE A 451 5.37 -13.50 7.60
CA PHE A 451 5.90 -12.43 8.43
C PHE A 451 7.33 -12.81 8.83
N GLY A 452 8.27 -12.01 8.35
CA GLY A 452 9.70 -12.28 8.39
C GLY A 452 10.39 -11.83 9.67
N LEU A 453 11.69 -12.11 9.74
CA LEU A 453 12.55 -11.74 10.85
C LEU A 453 13.90 -11.22 10.35
N LEU A 454 14.20 -9.98 10.73
CA LEU A 454 15.49 -9.31 10.60
C LEU A 454 15.84 -8.71 11.96
N ASN A 455 17.08 -8.93 12.41
CA ASN A 455 17.61 -8.30 13.61
C ASN A 455 18.90 -7.51 13.33
N LYS A 456 19.29 -6.68 14.29
CA LYS A 456 20.42 -5.76 14.25
C LYS A 456 21.24 -5.84 15.53
N VAL A 457 22.57 -5.77 15.41
CA VAL A 457 23.48 -5.43 16.51
C VAL A 457 24.01 -4.03 16.28
N ALA A 458 23.45 -3.06 16.99
CA ALA A 458 23.89 -1.67 16.99
C ALA A 458 25.04 -1.49 18.00
N MET A 459 26.13 -0.86 17.57
CA MET A 459 27.35 -0.68 18.36
C MET A 459 27.88 0.76 18.23
N VAL A 460 28.02 1.46 19.35
CA VAL A 460 28.70 2.77 19.41
C VAL A 460 30.13 2.56 19.91
N PHE A 461 31.13 3.02 19.17
CA PHE A 461 32.55 2.86 19.51
C PHE A 461 33.17 4.14 20.09
N PRO A 462 34.43 4.13 20.56
CA PRO A 462 35.13 5.35 20.97
C PRO A 462 35.52 6.27 19.80
N HIS A 463 35.78 5.70 18.62
CA HIS A 463 36.17 6.39 17.39
C HIS A 463 35.81 5.53 16.16
N VAL A 464 35.88 6.10 14.95
CA VAL A 464 35.74 5.36 13.69
C VAL A 464 37.07 4.66 13.38
N PHE A 465 37.09 3.34 13.37
CA PHE A 465 38.28 2.54 12.99
C PHE A 465 38.15 1.88 11.60
N TRP A 466 36.97 1.93 10.99
CA TRP A 466 36.63 1.23 9.73
C TRP A 466 36.79 2.08 8.47
N GLY A 467 37.13 3.37 8.60
CA GLY A 467 37.24 4.34 7.51
C GLY A 467 35.94 5.14 7.27
N GLU A 468 36.08 6.36 6.77
CA GLU A 468 34.95 7.31 6.59
C GLU A 468 34.32 7.25 5.18
N ASP A 469 35.00 6.60 4.22
CA ASP A 469 34.55 6.44 2.83
C ASP A 469 33.55 5.29 2.62
N LEU A 470 33.30 4.47 3.66
CA LEU A 470 32.40 3.32 3.60
C LEU A 470 31.10 3.58 4.37
N ASP A 471 29.98 3.37 3.68
CA ASP A 471 28.64 3.29 4.29
C ASP A 471 28.22 1.85 4.57
N THR A 472 28.80 0.89 3.84
CA THR A 472 28.48 -0.54 3.94
C THR A 472 29.74 -1.39 3.74
N PHE A 473 29.76 -2.60 4.32
CA PHE A 473 30.69 -3.68 3.95
C PHE A 473 30.09 -5.04 4.32
N GLY A 474 30.44 -6.09 3.58
CA GLY A 474 29.91 -7.44 3.77
C GLY A 474 30.95 -8.42 4.31
N CYS A 475 30.45 -9.52 4.89
CA CYS A 475 31.26 -10.60 5.47
C CYS A 475 30.69 -11.95 5.05
N LEU A 476 31.55 -12.81 4.48
CA LEU A 476 31.18 -14.17 4.10
C LEU A 476 31.12 -15.08 5.33
N SER A 477 30.29 -16.12 5.25
CA SER A 477 30.16 -17.13 6.32
C SER A 477 30.68 -18.48 5.83
N GLU A 478 31.40 -19.21 6.68
CA GLU A 478 31.87 -20.58 6.37
C GLU A 478 30.71 -21.58 6.19
N LEU A 479 29.56 -21.31 6.79
CA LEU A 479 28.44 -22.24 6.89
C LEU A 479 27.18 -21.62 6.29
N SER A 480 26.62 -22.24 5.24
CA SER A 480 25.42 -21.75 4.53
C SER A 480 24.22 -21.48 5.45
N LYS A 481 24.03 -22.27 6.52
CA LYS A 481 22.97 -22.04 7.54
C LYS A 481 23.18 -20.76 8.38
N MET A 482 24.43 -20.28 8.49
CA MET A 482 24.81 -19.06 9.19
C MET A 482 25.10 -17.90 8.22
N ARG A 483 24.74 -18.03 6.93
CA ARG A 483 25.01 -17.01 5.90
C ARG A 483 24.48 -15.62 6.22
N GLY A 484 23.41 -15.55 7.02
CA GLY A 484 22.80 -14.31 7.48
C GLY A 484 23.32 -13.79 8.82
N GLU A 485 24.25 -14.45 9.52
CA GLU A 485 24.80 -13.97 10.80
C GLU A 485 25.89 -12.91 10.54
N PHE A 486 25.61 -11.64 10.82
CA PHE A 486 26.53 -10.50 10.65
C PHE A 486 27.04 -10.31 9.20
N PHE A 487 26.28 -10.77 8.22
CA PHE A 487 26.68 -10.81 6.81
C PHE A 487 26.91 -9.41 6.19
N LEU A 488 26.27 -8.37 6.72
CA LEU A 488 26.31 -7.01 6.20
C LEU A 488 26.36 -6.01 7.37
N PHE A 489 27.31 -5.10 7.31
CA PHE A 489 27.49 -4.01 8.27
C PHE A 489 27.13 -2.68 7.62
N TYR A 490 26.39 -1.84 8.34
CA TYR A 490 26.16 -0.45 7.99
C TYR A 490 26.97 0.49 8.89
N SER A 491 27.67 1.42 8.24
CA SER A 491 28.47 2.49 8.84
C SER A 491 27.62 3.73 8.95
N TYR A 492 27.23 4.08 10.18
CA TYR A 492 26.27 5.15 10.48
C TYR A 492 26.94 6.47 10.88
N HIS A 493 28.27 6.58 10.76
CA HIS A 493 29.01 7.73 11.25
C HIS A 493 28.65 9.06 10.54
N THR A 494 28.36 9.02 9.23
CA THR A 494 27.95 10.17 8.41
C THR A 494 26.62 10.79 8.85
N VAL A 495 25.70 9.99 9.40
CA VAL A 495 24.30 10.39 9.66
C VAL A 495 23.88 10.36 11.13
N SER A 496 24.49 9.53 11.96
CA SER A 496 24.07 9.34 13.35
C SER A 496 24.62 10.41 14.31
N GLY A 497 25.71 11.11 13.93
CA GLY A 497 26.42 12.05 14.80
C GLY A 497 27.46 11.40 15.73
N GLY A 498 27.82 10.13 15.50
CA GLY A 498 28.92 9.48 16.22
C GLY A 498 29.41 8.18 15.55
N PRO A 499 30.51 7.58 16.04
CA PRO A 499 31.07 6.35 15.50
C PRO A 499 30.16 5.14 15.77
N VAL A 500 29.33 4.80 14.78
CA VAL A 500 28.34 3.72 14.88
C VAL A 500 28.50 2.71 13.75
N LEU A 501 28.53 1.42 14.11
CA LEU A 501 28.26 0.30 13.20
C LEU A 501 26.94 -0.38 13.59
N ILE A 502 26.24 -0.90 12.58
CA ILE A 502 25.08 -1.78 12.75
C ILE A 502 25.34 -3.06 11.94
N ALA A 503 25.50 -4.20 12.60
CA ALA A 503 25.56 -5.50 11.91
C ALA A 503 24.15 -6.05 11.72
N LEU A 504 23.82 -6.55 10.53
CA LEU A 504 22.53 -7.14 10.19
C LEU A 504 22.51 -8.66 10.43
N VAL A 505 21.37 -9.19 10.84
CA VAL A 505 21.15 -10.63 11.05
C VAL A 505 19.85 -11.08 10.39
N ALA A 506 19.96 -11.86 9.32
CA ALA A 506 18.86 -12.27 8.44
C ALA A 506 18.72 -13.80 8.30
N GLY A 507 17.71 -14.27 7.57
CA GLY A 507 17.51 -15.68 7.24
C GLY A 507 17.33 -16.58 8.48
N GLU A 508 17.79 -17.82 8.39
CA GLU A 508 17.70 -18.81 9.49
C GLU A 508 18.52 -18.39 10.72
N ALA A 509 19.63 -17.66 10.52
CA ALA A 509 20.44 -17.11 11.60
C ALA A 509 19.65 -16.15 12.51
N ALA A 510 18.73 -15.36 11.95
CA ALA A 510 17.88 -14.44 12.71
C ALA A 510 16.97 -15.15 13.73
N GLN A 511 16.55 -16.38 13.43
CA GLN A 511 15.74 -17.20 14.35
C GLN A 511 16.59 -17.70 15.54
N THR A 512 17.81 -18.15 15.28
CA THR A 512 18.75 -18.59 16.34
C THR A 512 19.20 -17.41 17.22
N PHE A 513 19.32 -16.22 16.62
CA PHE A 513 19.70 -14.97 17.29
C PHE A 513 18.70 -14.56 18.38
N GLU A 514 17.39 -14.70 18.14
CA GLU A 514 16.32 -14.38 19.13
C GLU A 514 16.47 -15.17 20.44
N CYS A 515 17.08 -16.36 20.41
CA CYS A 515 17.27 -17.22 21.58
C CYS A 515 18.71 -17.23 22.13
N THR A 516 19.67 -16.60 21.45
CA THR A 516 21.08 -16.56 21.89
C THR A 516 21.31 -15.42 22.89
N ASP A 517 22.24 -15.57 23.84
CA ASP A 517 22.56 -14.51 24.80
C ASP A 517 23.25 -13.29 24.15
N PRO A 518 22.92 -12.03 24.51
CA PRO A 518 23.54 -10.84 23.93
C PRO A 518 25.07 -10.76 24.06
N SER A 519 25.68 -11.32 25.11
CA SER A 519 27.15 -11.29 25.29
C SER A 519 27.85 -12.23 24.30
N ILE A 520 27.25 -13.38 24.00
CA ILE A 520 27.74 -14.33 22.99
C ILE A 520 27.65 -13.69 21.59
N LEU A 521 26.52 -13.05 21.29
CA LEU A 521 26.30 -12.33 20.03
C LEU A 521 27.30 -11.17 19.86
N LEU A 522 27.55 -10.41 20.93
CA LEU A 522 28.55 -9.34 20.95
C LEU A 522 29.97 -9.88 20.74
N HIS A 523 30.34 -10.99 21.41
CA HIS A 523 31.64 -11.63 21.22
C HIS A 523 31.85 -12.07 19.76
N ARG A 524 30.84 -12.70 19.15
CA ARG A 524 30.91 -13.13 17.74
C ARG A 524 31.10 -11.96 16.77
N VAL A 525 30.29 -10.91 16.87
CA VAL A 525 30.41 -9.76 15.95
C VAL A 525 31.73 -8.99 16.15
N LEU A 526 32.24 -8.91 17.38
CA LEU A 526 33.58 -8.35 17.64
C LEU A 526 34.70 -9.26 17.14
N SER A 527 34.50 -10.58 17.11
CA SER A 527 35.45 -11.53 16.50
C SER A 527 35.55 -11.32 14.97
N VAL A 528 34.40 -11.15 14.30
CA VAL A 528 34.35 -10.81 12.86
C VAL A 528 35.08 -9.49 12.58
N LEU A 529 34.77 -8.43 13.35
CA LEU A 529 35.45 -7.13 13.20
C LEU A 529 36.96 -7.24 13.47
N ARG A 530 37.38 -7.96 14.52
CA ARG A 530 38.81 -8.17 14.83
C ARG A 530 39.52 -8.94 13.71
N GLY A 531 38.89 -9.95 13.13
CA GLY A 531 39.40 -10.66 11.95
C GLY A 531 39.63 -9.73 10.75
N ILE A 532 38.70 -8.80 10.48
CA ILE A 532 38.79 -7.88 9.33
C ILE A 532 39.84 -6.77 9.53
N TYR A 533 40.03 -6.28 10.76
CA TYR A 533 40.80 -5.05 11.00
C TYR A 533 42.16 -5.27 11.68
N SER A 534 42.32 -6.27 12.54
CA SER A 534 43.62 -6.50 13.21
C SER A 534 44.74 -6.97 12.26
N PRO A 535 44.51 -7.77 11.19
CA PRO A 535 45.52 -8.03 10.16
C PRO A 535 45.95 -6.78 9.37
N LYS A 536 45.17 -5.70 9.39
CA LYS A 536 45.50 -4.40 8.80
C LYS A 536 46.27 -3.49 9.76
N GLY A 537 46.65 -3.99 10.94
CA GLY A 537 47.28 -3.21 12.01
C GLY A 537 46.32 -2.30 12.78
N ILE A 538 45.01 -2.49 12.63
CA ILE A 538 43.97 -1.65 13.26
C ILE A 538 43.41 -2.37 14.50
N GLU A 539 43.56 -1.72 15.65
CA GLU A 539 42.95 -2.17 16.90
C GLU A 539 41.42 -1.96 16.86
N VAL A 540 40.66 -2.98 17.25
CA VAL A 540 39.18 -2.90 17.35
C VAL A 540 38.80 -2.73 18.83
N PRO A 541 38.53 -1.49 19.28
CA PRO A 541 38.18 -1.21 20.67
C PRO A 541 36.83 -1.81 21.02
N ASP A 542 36.61 -2.09 22.32
CA ASP A 542 35.27 -2.48 22.78
C ASP A 542 34.26 -1.32 22.66
N PRO A 543 33.00 -1.60 22.33
CA PRO A 543 31.97 -0.57 22.15
C PRO A 543 31.51 0.04 23.48
N ILE A 544 31.29 1.37 23.45
CA ILE A 544 30.75 2.20 24.55
C ILE A 544 29.32 1.79 24.92
N GLN A 545 28.52 1.38 23.93
CA GLN A 545 27.17 0.88 24.14
C GLN A 545 26.75 -0.02 22.98
N THR A 546 26.02 -1.10 23.31
CA THR A 546 25.52 -2.07 22.34
C THR A 546 24.04 -2.38 22.55
N ILE A 547 23.29 -2.62 21.47
CA ILE A 547 21.92 -3.14 21.52
C ILE A 547 21.76 -4.22 20.46
N CYS A 548 21.30 -5.41 20.89
CA CYS A 548 20.78 -6.45 20.00
C CYS A 548 19.25 -6.30 19.94
N THR A 549 18.66 -6.16 18.74
CA THR A 549 17.19 -6.13 18.60
C THR A 549 16.60 -7.54 18.75
N ARG A 550 15.33 -7.64 19.15
CA ARG A 550 14.57 -8.89 19.20
C ARG A 550 13.16 -8.70 18.68
N TRP A 551 13.05 -8.41 17.38
CA TRP A 551 11.76 -8.09 16.74
C TRP A 551 10.78 -9.27 16.73
N GLY A 552 11.27 -10.52 16.74
CA GLY A 552 10.47 -11.74 16.84
C GLY A 552 9.87 -11.95 18.24
N SER A 553 10.64 -11.65 19.29
CA SER A 553 10.18 -11.74 20.68
C SER A 553 9.38 -10.51 21.16
N ASP A 554 9.37 -9.41 20.41
CA ASP A 554 8.61 -8.19 20.73
C ASP A 554 7.09 -8.45 20.65
N PRO A 555 6.33 -8.37 21.75
CA PRO A 555 4.91 -8.74 21.78
C PRO A 555 3.99 -7.74 21.04
N LEU A 556 4.53 -6.60 20.62
CA LEU A 556 3.86 -5.58 19.81
C LEU A 556 4.47 -5.53 18.39
N SER A 557 5.06 -6.65 17.92
CA SER A 557 5.52 -6.86 16.55
C SER A 557 5.42 -8.32 16.10
N TYR A 558 6.01 -9.26 16.86
CA TYR A 558 6.18 -10.68 16.52
C TYR A 558 6.88 -10.96 15.18
N GLY A 559 7.86 -10.14 14.83
CA GLY A 559 8.62 -10.18 13.57
C GLY A 559 8.95 -8.78 13.04
N SER A 560 9.62 -8.71 11.90
CA SER A 560 10.09 -7.46 11.28
C SER A 560 9.11 -6.89 10.25
N TYR A 561 8.81 -7.61 9.16
CA TYR A 561 7.92 -7.17 8.07
C TYR A 561 7.37 -8.33 7.24
N SER A 562 6.32 -8.11 6.45
CA SER A 562 5.67 -9.16 5.67
C SER A 562 6.43 -9.56 4.41
N HIS A 563 6.25 -10.82 3.99
CA HIS A 563 6.76 -11.36 2.71
C HIS A 563 5.76 -12.32 2.07
N VAL A 564 5.86 -12.52 0.75
CA VAL A 564 5.01 -13.48 0.04
C VAL A 564 5.60 -14.89 0.17
N ARG A 565 5.07 -15.68 1.11
CA ARG A 565 5.47 -17.08 1.28
C ARG A 565 4.84 -18.01 0.23
N VAL A 566 5.34 -19.24 0.15
CA VAL A 566 4.70 -20.36 -0.57
C VAL A 566 3.19 -20.43 -0.23
N GLN A 567 2.38 -20.66 -1.27
CA GLN A 567 0.91 -20.61 -1.29
C GLN A 567 0.25 -19.24 -1.03
N SER A 568 1.02 -18.16 -0.88
CA SER A 568 0.51 -16.78 -0.83
C SER A 568 0.80 -16.02 -2.14
N SER A 569 0.13 -14.89 -2.33
CA SER A 569 0.32 -13.97 -3.46
C SER A 569 0.07 -12.52 -3.04
N GLY A 570 0.42 -11.56 -3.90
CA GLY A 570 0.13 -10.14 -3.66
C GLY A 570 -1.34 -9.83 -3.32
N SER A 571 -2.30 -10.64 -3.79
CA SER A 571 -3.73 -10.48 -3.47
C SER A 571 -4.07 -10.68 -2.00
N ASP A 572 -3.21 -11.33 -1.20
CA ASP A 572 -3.43 -11.44 0.24
C ASP A 572 -3.21 -10.08 0.95
N TYR A 573 -2.34 -9.21 0.42
CA TYR A 573 -2.22 -7.81 0.88
C TYR A 573 -3.49 -7.02 0.55
N ASP A 574 -4.03 -7.19 -0.66
CA ASP A 574 -5.27 -6.55 -1.10
C ASP A 574 -6.44 -6.98 -0.18
N ILE A 575 -6.54 -8.28 0.14
CA ILE A 575 -7.53 -8.84 1.08
C ILE A 575 -7.34 -8.29 2.50
N LEU A 576 -6.10 -8.18 2.98
CA LEU A 576 -5.86 -7.65 4.33
C LEU A 576 -6.22 -6.16 4.42
N ALA A 577 -6.13 -5.41 3.31
CA ALA A 577 -6.59 -4.03 3.19
C ALA A 577 -8.13 -3.83 3.04
N GLU A 578 -8.94 -4.88 2.92
CA GLU A 578 -10.41 -4.76 2.83
C GLU A 578 -11.01 -4.23 4.15
N SER A 579 -11.93 -3.26 4.09
CA SER A 579 -12.67 -2.81 5.28
C SER A 579 -13.74 -3.83 5.70
N VAL A 580 -14.11 -3.82 6.98
CA VAL A 580 -15.18 -4.65 7.54
C VAL A 580 -16.33 -3.74 7.99
N GLY A 581 -17.52 -3.96 7.43
CA GLY A 581 -18.73 -3.18 7.71
C GLY A 581 -18.64 -1.67 7.37
N ASN A 582 -17.58 -1.23 6.67
CA ASN A 582 -17.16 0.18 6.62
C ASN A 582 -17.03 0.85 8.01
N ARG A 583 -16.75 0.08 9.06
CA ARG A 583 -16.57 0.53 10.46
C ARG A 583 -15.16 0.22 10.97
N LEU A 584 -14.59 -0.92 10.57
CA LEU A 584 -13.22 -1.35 10.85
C LEU A 584 -12.39 -1.32 9.55
N PHE A 585 -11.29 -0.56 9.56
CA PHE A 585 -10.37 -0.35 8.44
C PHE A 585 -8.96 -0.88 8.77
N PHE A 586 -8.13 -1.13 7.76
CA PHE A 586 -6.80 -1.73 7.92
C PHE A 586 -5.71 -0.99 7.12
N ALA A 587 -4.68 -0.52 7.82
CA ALA A 587 -3.46 0.06 7.24
C ALA A 587 -2.19 -0.58 7.83
N GLY A 588 -1.03 -0.27 7.27
CA GLY A 588 0.27 -0.89 7.58
C GLY A 588 0.94 -1.45 6.32
N GLU A 589 2.23 -1.78 6.41
CA GLU A 589 2.99 -2.32 5.26
C GLU A 589 2.40 -3.64 4.73
N ALA A 590 1.95 -4.53 5.62
CA ALA A 590 1.21 -5.74 5.25
C ALA A 590 -0.22 -5.49 4.69
N THR A 591 -0.57 -4.26 4.31
CA THR A 591 -1.84 -3.90 3.65
C THR A 591 -1.63 -3.23 2.29
N THR A 592 -0.40 -3.18 1.76
CA THR A 592 -0.13 -2.59 0.45
C THR A 592 0.63 -3.57 -0.42
N ARG A 593 0.03 -3.92 -1.55
CA ARG A 593 0.61 -4.86 -2.52
C ARG A 593 1.74 -4.26 -3.34
N GLN A 594 1.68 -2.97 -3.64
CA GLN A 594 2.69 -2.27 -4.44
C GLN A 594 3.95 -1.95 -3.64
N TYR A 595 3.83 -1.80 -2.31
CA TYR A 595 4.91 -1.32 -1.44
C TYR A 595 4.97 -2.09 -0.09
N PRO A 596 4.88 -3.44 -0.06
CA PRO A 596 4.93 -4.21 1.19
C PRO A 596 6.27 -4.00 1.90
N ALA A 597 6.39 -4.45 3.14
CA ALA A 597 7.58 -4.36 3.99
C ALA A 597 8.17 -2.94 4.29
N THR A 598 7.81 -1.91 3.54
CA THR A 598 8.52 -0.62 3.54
C THR A 598 7.92 0.43 4.47
N MET A 599 8.77 1.38 4.89
CA MET A 599 8.32 2.57 5.62
C MET A 599 7.37 3.45 4.78
N HIS A 600 7.64 3.59 3.48
CA HIS A 600 6.84 4.43 2.59
C HIS A 600 5.49 3.79 2.26
N GLY A 601 5.43 2.46 2.08
CA GLY A 601 4.18 1.73 1.91
C GLY A 601 3.29 1.76 3.16
N ALA A 602 3.88 1.63 4.35
CA ALA A 602 3.15 1.86 5.59
C ALA A 602 2.55 3.29 5.63
N PHE A 603 3.34 4.33 5.31
CA PHE A 603 2.87 5.71 5.25
C PHE A 603 1.72 5.92 4.24
N LEU A 604 1.88 5.44 3.01
CA LEU A 604 0.86 5.54 1.94
C LEU A 604 -0.44 4.80 2.29
N SER A 605 -0.35 3.62 2.94
CA SER A 605 -1.55 2.89 3.40
C SER A 605 -2.38 3.70 4.40
N GLY A 606 -1.75 4.58 5.19
CA GLY A 606 -2.45 5.50 6.08
C GLY A 606 -3.26 6.57 5.35
N PHE A 607 -2.71 7.12 4.25
CA PHE A 607 -3.45 8.06 3.38
C PHE A 607 -4.61 7.39 2.66
N ARG A 608 -4.39 6.18 2.14
CA ARG A 608 -5.42 5.35 1.48
C ARG A 608 -6.62 5.12 2.42
N GLU A 609 -6.38 4.67 3.65
CA GLU A 609 -7.48 4.47 4.60
C GLU A 609 -8.12 5.77 5.08
N ALA A 610 -7.36 6.87 5.22
CA ALA A 610 -7.95 8.18 5.52
C ALA A 610 -8.93 8.64 4.42
N SER A 611 -8.57 8.46 3.14
CA SER A 611 -9.46 8.72 2.00
C SER A 611 -10.70 7.81 2.03
N ARG A 612 -10.52 6.50 2.23
CA ARG A 612 -11.62 5.52 2.33
C ARG A 612 -12.58 5.82 3.48
N ILE A 613 -12.07 6.26 4.63
CA ILE A 613 -12.86 6.69 5.80
C ILE A 613 -13.69 7.94 5.45
N LEU A 614 -13.09 8.94 4.78
CA LEU A 614 -13.81 10.13 4.31
C LEU A 614 -14.91 9.78 3.30
N GLN A 615 -14.63 8.89 2.35
CA GLN A 615 -15.60 8.42 1.36
C GLN A 615 -16.75 7.64 2.01
N ALA A 616 -16.45 6.70 2.92
CA ALA A 616 -17.45 5.94 3.67
C ALA A 616 -18.35 6.87 4.51
N THR A 617 -17.77 7.88 5.15
CA THR A 617 -18.49 8.90 5.93
C THR A 617 -19.45 9.70 5.06
N LYS A 618 -18.99 10.22 3.91
CA LYS A 618 -19.83 10.91 2.92
C LYS A 618 -20.95 10.00 2.40
N GLY A 619 -20.67 8.72 2.14
CA GLY A 619 -21.67 7.72 1.78
C GLY A 619 -22.76 7.54 2.84
N ARG A 620 -22.38 7.43 4.12
CA ARG A 620 -23.33 7.39 5.25
C ARG A 620 -24.12 8.69 5.37
N GLN A 621 -23.50 9.86 5.24
CA GLN A 621 -24.21 11.15 5.29
C GLN A 621 -25.22 11.31 4.16
N ILE A 622 -24.89 10.89 2.93
CA ILE A 622 -25.80 10.94 1.78
C ILE A 622 -26.99 10.00 2.00
N ASN A 623 -26.75 8.79 2.51
CA ASN A 623 -27.83 7.86 2.84
C ASN A 623 -28.67 8.37 4.01
N SER A 624 -28.05 8.88 5.08
CA SER A 624 -28.75 9.51 6.22
C SER A 624 -29.61 10.69 5.77
N LYS A 625 -29.12 11.57 4.90
CA LYS A 625 -29.93 12.67 4.31
C LYS A 625 -31.07 12.15 3.43
N LYS A 626 -30.88 11.07 2.67
CA LYS A 626 -31.96 10.39 1.91
C LYS A 626 -33.00 9.73 2.82
N PHE A 627 -32.62 9.24 4.01
CA PHE A 627 -33.55 8.73 5.01
C PHE A 627 -34.24 9.86 5.78
N ALA A 628 -33.53 10.92 6.15
CA ALA A 628 -34.11 12.09 6.82
C ALA A 628 -35.17 12.79 5.97
N LEU A 629 -34.93 12.98 4.66
CA LEU A 629 -35.95 13.50 3.73
C LEU A 629 -37.14 12.52 3.53
N LYS A 630 -36.99 11.23 3.85
CA LYS A 630 -38.09 10.23 3.81
C LYS A 630 -38.77 10.00 5.16
N ASN A 631 -38.14 10.41 6.27
CA ASN A 631 -38.71 10.32 7.61
C ASN A 631 -39.70 11.47 7.89
N VAL A 632 -39.79 12.46 6.99
CA VAL A 632 -41.03 13.22 6.79
C VAL A 632 -42.03 12.35 5.99
N GLY A 633 -42.39 11.20 6.58
CA GLY A 633 -43.51 10.32 6.22
C GLY A 633 -43.56 9.76 4.80
N GLN A 634 -42.63 8.89 4.37
CA GLN A 634 -42.77 8.23 3.05
C GLN A 634 -42.22 6.80 2.89
N SER A 635 -42.70 5.86 3.72
CA SER A 635 -42.51 4.40 3.54
C SER A 635 -43.71 3.70 2.86
N ASN A 636 -44.93 3.92 3.34
CA ASN A 636 -46.15 3.32 2.77
C ASN A 636 -46.42 3.79 1.33
N ASP A 637 -46.28 5.09 1.03
CA ASP A 637 -46.57 5.66 -0.30
C ASP A 637 -45.84 4.94 -1.44
N ILE A 638 -44.60 4.48 -1.22
CA ILE A 638 -43.83 3.80 -2.27
C ILE A 638 -44.44 2.43 -2.60
N LEU A 639 -44.97 1.72 -1.60
CA LEU A 639 -45.69 0.46 -1.83
C LEU A 639 -47.08 0.72 -2.46
N VAL A 640 -47.77 1.78 -2.04
CA VAL A 640 -49.04 2.21 -2.64
C VAL A 640 -48.87 2.58 -4.12
N ASP A 641 -47.83 3.34 -4.47
CA ASP A 641 -47.51 3.70 -5.85
C ASP A 641 -47.09 2.50 -6.70
N LEU A 642 -46.25 1.61 -6.15
CA LEU A 642 -45.82 0.39 -6.84
C LEU A 642 -47.03 -0.48 -7.22
N PHE A 643 -47.92 -0.75 -6.27
CA PHE A 643 -49.10 -1.58 -6.46
C PHE A 643 -50.33 -0.80 -6.96
N ARG A 644 -50.15 0.44 -7.44
CA ARG A 644 -51.19 1.19 -8.18
C ARG A 644 -51.43 0.57 -9.56
N ASN A 645 -50.35 0.22 -10.26
CA ASN A 645 -50.36 -0.49 -11.55
C ASN A 645 -49.48 -1.76 -11.46
N PRO A 646 -50.00 -2.86 -10.88
CA PRO A 646 -49.31 -4.16 -10.83
C PRO A 646 -49.12 -4.80 -12.21
N ASP A 647 -48.13 -5.69 -12.36
CA ASP A 647 -47.91 -6.46 -13.60
C ASP A 647 -48.82 -7.70 -13.70
N LEU A 648 -49.15 -8.33 -12.56
CA LEU A 648 -50.13 -9.43 -12.48
C LEU A 648 -51.11 -9.18 -11.31
N VAL A 649 -52.37 -9.56 -11.50
CA VAL A 649 -53.42 -9.57 -10.46
C VAL A 649 -54.28 -10.82 -10.63
N PHE A 650 -54.57 -11.51 -9.53
CA PHE A 650 -55.53 -12.62 -9.50
C PHE A 650 -56.01 -12.84 -8.06
N GLY A 651 -57.31 -12.78 -7.82
CA GLY A 651 -57.86 -12.84 -6.46
C GLY A 651 -57.22 -11.80 -5.54
N LYS A 652 -56.89 -12.19 -4.30
CA LYS A 652 -56.17 -11.35 -3.33
C LYS A 652 -54.68 -11.09 -3.60
N PHE A 653 -54.13 -11.54 -4.74
CA PHE A 653 -52.71 -11.43 -5.09
C PHE A 653 -52.43 -10.30 -6.10
N SER A 654 -51.35 -9.55 -5.90
CA SER A 654 -50.84 -8.53 -6.83
C SER A 654 -49.31 -8.59 -6.94
N PHE A 655 -48.72 -8.60 -8.14
CA PHE A 655 -47.27 -8.72 -8.34
C PHE A 655 -46.66 -7.52 -9.10
N VAL A 656 -45.44 -7.12 -8.76
CA VAL A 656 -44.63 -6.13 -9.51
C VAL A 656 -43.17 -6.55 -9.63
N TYR A 657 -42.56 -6.39 -10.81
CA TYR A 657 -41.13 -6.63 -11.04
C TYR A 657 -40.44 -5.46 -11.77
N SER A 658 -39.11 -5.55 -11.90
CA SER A 658 -38.23 -4.44 -12.32
C SER A 658 -37.81 -4.46 -13.80
N SER A 659 -37.87 -5.60 -14.49
CA SER A 659 -37.28 -5.74 -15.83
C SER A 659 -38.08 -5.02 -16.93
N PHE A 660 -37.42 -4.74 -18.05
CA PHE A 660 -38.02 -4.28 -19.31
C PHE A 660 -38.27 -5.42 -20.31
N ALA A 661 -37.79 -6.63 -20.02
CA ALA A 661 -38.03 -7.85 -20.78
C ALA A 661 -38.50 -8.98 -19.84
N GLU A 662 -39.31 -9.90 -20.37
CA GLU A 662 -39.84 -11.05 -19.64
C GLU A 662 -38.76 -12.13 -19.42
N ASP A 663 -37.83 -11.87 -18.51
CA ASP A 663 -36.98 -12.90 -17.91
C ASP A 663 -37.80 -13.65 -16.85
N PRO A 664 -38.08 -14.97 -17.01
CA PRO A 664 -38.83 -15.75 -16.02
C PRO A 664 -38.17 -15.76 -14.63
N LYS A 665 -36.85 -15.56 -14.55
CA LYS A 665 -36.08 -15.53 -13.30
C LYS A 665 -36.02 -14.14 -12.66
N ALA A 666 -36.57 -13.10 -13.29
CA ALA A 666 -36.62 -11.77 -12.72
C ALA A 666 -37.42 -11.78 -11.41
N LEU A 667 -36.77 -11.38 -10.31
CA LEU A 667 -37.42 -11.25 -9.01
C LEU A 667 -38.38 -10.04 -9.01
N GLY A 668 -39.54 -10.23 -8.42
CA GLY A 668 -40.52 -9.20 -8.11
C GLY A 668 -41.06 -9.31 -6.69
N LEU A 669 -41.91 -8.35 -6.34
CA LEU A 669 -42.59 -8.24 -5.07
C LEU A 669 -44.07 -8.59 -5.26
N MET A 670 -44.56 -9.55 -4.47
CA MET A 670 -45.98 -9.89 -4.36
C MET A 670 -46.57 -9.20 -3.12
N ARG A 671 -47.79 -8.68 -3.26
CA ARG A 671 -48.69 -8.30 -2.17
C ARG A 671 -49.83 -9.32 -2.10
N VAL A 672 -50.19 -9.69 -0.88
CA VAL A 672 -51.39 -10.46 -0.54
C VAL A 672 -52.26 -9.61 0.39
N ASN A 673 -53.51 -9.42 0.02
CA ASN A 673 -54.50 -8.72 0.87
C ASN A 673 -55.29 -9.75 1.70
N PHE A 674 -55.57 -9.44 2.97
CA PHE A 674 -56.51 -10.20 3.80
C PHE A 674 -57.60 -9.24 4.28
N ASP A 675 -58.86 -9.57 4.01
CA ASP A 675 -60.00 -8.75 4.40
C ASP A 675 -60.29 -8.91 5.90
N SER A 676 -60.64 -7.81 6.56
CA SER A 676 -60.51 -7.68 8.03
C SER A 676 -61.66 -8.30 8.84
N SER A 677 -62.27 -9.39 8.37
CA SER A 677 -63.43 -10.03 9.01
C SER A 677 -63.40 -11.56 9.07
N GLU A 678 -62.65 -12.23 8.19
CA GLU A 678 -62.51 -13.70 8.16
C GLU A 678 -61.01 -14.06 7.94
N ASP A 679 -60.60 -15.30 8.22
CA ASP A 679 -59.23 -15.83 8.07
C ASP A 679 -58.07 -15.23 8.93
N ILE A 680 -58.29 -14.94 10.22
CA ILE A 680 -57.17 -14.75 11.19
C ILE A 680 -57.33 -15.65 12.42
N SER A 681 -56.75 -16.86 12.37
CA SER A 681 -56.60 -17.77 13.51
C SER A 681 -55.26 -17.57 14.24
N MET A 682 -55.05 -16.37 14.79
CA MET A 682 -53.82 -16.02 15.52
C MET A 682 -53.96 -16.20 17.03
N LYS A 683 -53.14 -17.08 17.61
CA LYS A 683 -52.56 -16.82 18.93
C LYS A 683 -51.46 -15.75 18.77
N GLU A 684 -51.13 -15.08 19.87
CA GLU A 684 -50.05 -14.08 19.97
C GLU A 684 -50.30 -12.77 19.19
N LEU A 685 -51.22 -11.94 19.70
CA LEU A 685 -51.19 -10.48 19.44
C LEU A 685 -51.70 -9.64 20.62
N GLU A 686 -51.24 -9.91 21.84
CA GLU A 686 -51.39 -8.97 22.95
C GLU A 686 -50.27 -7.92 22.93
N ASN A 687 -50.63 -6.65 23.16
CA ASN A 687 -49.80 -5.42 23.16
C ASN A 687 -49.60 -4.67 21.83
N SER A 688 -50.68 -4.11 21.27
CA SER A 688 -50.62 -2.80 20.61
C SER A 688 -51.93 -2.00 20.80
N SER A 689 -51.89 -0.68 20.60
CA SER A 689 -52.94 0.27 21.04
C SER A 689 -54.09 0.46 20.02
N PRO A 690 -55.31 0.81 20.47
CA PRO A 690 -56.54 0.60 19.68
C PRO A 690 -56.88 1.72 18.67
N HIS A 691 -56.02 1.97 17.67
CA HIS A 691 -56.22 3.02 16.66
C HIS A 691 -55.91 2.57 15.19
N SER A 692 -56.54 1.48 14.73
CA SER A 692 -56.54 1.11 13.29
C SER A 692 -57.69 0.15 12.90
N LEU A 693 -58.94 0.57 13.08
CA LEU A 693 -60.10 -0.16 12.54
C LEU A 693 -60.25 0.08 11.02
N ASN A 694 -60.63 -0.98 10.29
CA ASN A 694 -60.97 -0.99 8.86
C ASN A 694 -59.86 -0.54 7.88
N GLN A 695 -58.70 -1.21 7.93
CA GLN A 695 -57.84 -1.38 6.74
C GLN A 695 -57.55 -2.89 6.54
N PRO A 696 -57.60 -3.42 5.30
CA PRO A 696 -57.27 -4.80 5.03
C PRO A 696 -55.78 -5.05 5.30
N LEU A 697 -55.45 -6.20 5.89
CA LEU A 697 -54.08 -6.56 6.25
C LEU A 697 -53.30 -6.90 4.98
N GLN A 698 -52.29 -6.08 4.65
CA GLN A 698 -51.43 -6.27 3.48
C GLN A 698 -50.10 -6.88 3.91
N LEU A 699 -49.83 -8.10 3.41
CA LEU A 699 -48.56 -8.78 3.60
C LEU A 699 -47.84 -8.94 2.25
N TYR A 700 -46.52 -9.06 2.29
CA TYR A 700 -45.66 -9.02 1.11
C TYR A 700 -44.62 -10.15 1.11
N THR A 701 -44.21 -10.60 -0.07
CA THR A 701 -43.08 -11.54 -0.22
C THR A 701 -42.41 -11.41 -1.58
N ILE A 702 -41.23 -12.02 -1.75
CA ILE A 702 -40.38 -11.88 -2.95
C ILE A 702 -40.28 -13.23 -3.65
N LEU A 703 -40.52 -13.27 -4.97
CA LEU A 703 -40.48 -14.45 -5.83
C LEU A 703 -40.17 -14.07 -7.28
N SER A 704 -39.83 -15.04 -8.12
CA SER A 704 -39.61 -14.81 -9.56
C SER A 704 -40.92 -14.62 -10.33
N LEU A 705 -40.82 -14.01 -11.52
CA LEU A 705 -41.93 -13.90 -12.47
C LEU A 705 -42.53 -15.28 -12.83
N GLU A 706 -41.68 -16.28 -13.05
CA GLU A 706 -42.08 -17.69 -13.27
C GLU A 706 -42.89 -18.25 -12.09
N GLN A 707 -42.45 -18.01 -10.85
CA GLN A 707 -43.18 -18.45 -9.65
C GLN A 707 -44.53 -17.72 -9.51
N ALA A 708 -44.62 -16.44 -9.88
CA ALA A 708 -45.86 -15.68 -9.87
C ALA A 708 -46.85 -16.12 -10.96
N GLN A 709 -46.36 -16.45 -12.17
CA GLN A 709 -47.15 -17.01 -13.27
C GLN A 709 -47.66 -18.43 -12.94
N ASN A 710 -46.81 -19.27 -12.33
CA ASN A 710 -47.22 -20.59 -11.84
C ASN A 710 -48.28 -20.49 -10.71
N LEU A 711 -48.18 -19.49 -9.83
CA LEU A 711 -49.23 -19.21 -8.83
C LEU A 711 -50.57 -18.80 -9.49
N GLN A 712 -50.50 -18.05 -10.59
CA GLN A 712 -51.68 -17.65 -11.36
C GLN A 712 -52.36 -18.85 -12.02
N SER A 713 -51.60 -19.75 -12.65
CA SER A 713 -52.12 -20.89 -13.43
C SER A 713 -52.65 -22.07 -12.59
N LEU A 714 -52.33 -22.15 -11.30
CA LEU A 714 -52.95 -23.11 -10.37
C LEU A 714 -54.49 -23.02 -10.43
N THR A 715 -55.15 -24.15 -10.70
CA THR A 715 -56.62 -24.31 -10.76
C THR A 715 -57.29 -24.43 -9.38
N GLY A 716 -56.56 -24.14 -8.30
CA GLY A 716 -57.02 -24.22 -6.92
C GLY A 716 -57.60 -22.90 -6.37
N GLY A 717 -58.37 -23.02 -5.29
CA GLY A 717 -58.90 -21.88 -4.53
C GLY A 717 -57.82 -21.05 -3.83
N GLU A 718 -58.18 -19.88 -3.29
CA GLU A 718 -57.20 -18.94 -2.74
C GLU A 718 -56.36 -19.49 -1.58
N GLU A 719 -56.94 -20.33 -0.72
CA GLU A 719 -56.21 -21.04 0.34
C GLU A 719 -55.11 -21.95 -0.22
N GLN A 720 -55.38 -22.63 -1.34
CA GLN A 720 -54.41 -23.51 -1.99
C GLN A 720 -53.27 -22.72 -2.62
N LYS A 721 -53.53 -21.49 -3.08
CA LYS A 721 -52.50 -20.56 -3.56
C LYS A 721 -51.68 -19.96 -2.39
N LEU A 722 -52.32 -19.64 -1.27
CA LEU A 722 -51.62 -19.29 -0.02
C LEU A 722 -50.71 -20.43 0.47
N SER A 723 -51.23 -21.65 0.52
CA SER A 723 -50.49 -22.86 0.91
C SER A 723 -49.31 -23.14 -0.03
N TYR A 724 -49.48 -22.93 -1.34
CA TYR A 724 -48.38 -23.05 -2.30
C TYR A 724 -47.25 -22.05 -2.03
N LEU A 725 -47.56 -20.78 -1.70
CA LEU A 725 -46.53 -19.81 -1.32
C LEU A 725 -45.78 -20.21 -0.04
N THR A 726 -46.50 -20.60 1.01
CA THR A 726 -45.93 -20.79 2.35
C THR A 726 -45.34 -22.19 2.57
N SER A 727 -45.96 -23.22 2.02
CA SER A 727 -45.60 -24.64 2.25
C SER A 727 -44.84 -25.26 1.08
N ASN A 728 -45.20 -24.95 -0.18
CA ASN A 728 -44.49 -25.52 -1.34
C ASN A 728 -43.25 -24.69 -1.73
N LEU A 729 -43.32 -23.36 -1.70
CA LEU A 729 -42.18 -22.46 -1.95
C LEU A 729 -41.43 -22.04 -0.68
N GLY A 730 -41.97 -22.31 0.52
CA GLY A 730 -41.33 -21.97 1.80
C GLY A 730 -41.25 -20.47 2.10
N LEU A 731 -42.02 -19.63 1.38
CA LEU A 731 -41.89 -18.18 1.44
C LEU A 731 -42.65 -17.61 2.65
N LYS A 732 -41.95 -16.75 3.42
CA LYS A 732 -42.57 -16.01 4.51
C LYS A 732 -43.28 -14.76 3.97
N LEU A 733 -44.50 -14.53 4.45
CA LEU A 733 -45.23 -13.29 4.27
C LEU A 733 -44.79 -12.27 5.34
N MET A 734 -44.57 -11.01 4.94
CA MET A 734 -43.99 -9.96 5.77
C MET A 734 -44.86 -8.70 5.77
N GLY A 735 -45.05 -8.06 6.93
CA GLY A 735 -45.63 -6.71 6.98
C GLY A 735 -44.71 -5.64 6.38
N SER A 736 -45.26 -4.47 6.02
CA SER A 736 -44.52 -3.41 5.31
C SER A 736 -43.25 -2.92 6.04
N SER A 737 -43.26 -2.90 7.37
CA SER A 737 -42.09 -2.54 8.20
C SER A 737 -40.96 -3.57 8.13
N ALA A 738 -41.27 -4.87 8.25
CA ALA A 738 -40.30 -5.95 8.09
C ALA A 738 -39.75 -6.01 6.66
N LEU A 739 -40.62 -5.81 5.65
CA LEU A 739 -40.23 -5.74 4.25
C LEU A 739 -39.32 -4.53 3.97
N ALA A 740 -39.55 -3.37 4.61
CA ALA A 740 -38.68 -2.21 4.44
C ALA A 740 -37.24 -2.49 4.94
N ASN A 741 -37.10 -3.21 6.06
CA ASN A 741 -35.80 -3.57 6.63
C ASN A 741 -35.05 -4.63 5.79
N ILE A 742 -35.75 -5.65 5.29
CA ILE A 742 -35.15 -6.79 4.55
C ILE A 742 -35.00 -6.49 3.05
N GLY A 743 -35.93 -5.72 2.48
CA GLY A 743 -36.08 -5.50 1.04
C GLY A 743 -36.06 -4.04 0.58
N GLY A 744 -35.80 -3.05 1.45
CA GLY A 744 -35.90 -1.62 1.12
C GLY A 744 -35.12 -1.16 -0.13
N PHE A 745 -33.94 -1.75 -0.37
CA PHE A 745 -33.16 -1.50 -1.61
C PHE A 745 -33.84 -2.11 -2.84
N PHE A 746 -34.39 -3.32 -2.74
CA PHE A 746 -35.10 -4.02 -3.81
C PHE A 746 -36.40 -3.32 -4.19
N ILE A 747 -37.21 -2.88 -3.21
CA ILE A 747 -38.40 -2.03 -3.42
C ILE A 747 -38.01 -0.76 -4.19
N THR A 748 -36.94 -0.09 -3.75
CA THR A 748 -36.46 1.15 -4.40
C THR A 748 -35.95 0.90 -5.82
N SER A 749 -35.34 -0.26 -6.08
CA SER A 749 -34.89 -0.68 -7.41
C SER A 749 -36.08 -0.88 -8.37
N ILE A 750 -37.10 -1.63 -7.95
CA ILE A 750 -38.34 -1.80 -8.73
C ILE A 750 -39.01 -0.43 -9.00
N ALA A 751 -39.12 0.42 -7.98
CA ALA A 751 -39.75 1.74 -8.12
C ALA A 751 -38.99 2.65 -9.11
N ASN A 752 -37.66 2.65 -9.09
CA ASN A 752 -36.84 3.41 -10.03
C ASN A 752 -36.97 2.86 -11.46
N ALA A 753 -36.94 1.54 -11.65
CA ALA A 753 -37.09 0.92 -12.96
C ALA A 753 -38.49 1.21 -13.57
N ARG A 754 -39.56 1.12 -12.78
CA ARG A 754 -40.93 1.46 -13.20
C ARG A 754 -41.09 2.94 -13.53
N ARG A 755 -40.43 3.85 -12.80
CA ARG A 755 -40.36 5.29 -13.15
C ARG A 755 -39.67 5.55 -14.50
N GLY A 756 -38.79 4.65 -14.94
CA GLY A 756 -38.23 4.66 -16.29
C GLY A 756 -39.27 4.38 -17.39
N ARG A 757 -40.15 3.38 -17.19
CA ARG A 757 -41.19 2.99 -18.17
C ARG A 757 -42.06 4.19 -18.61
N GLY A 758 -42.41 5.07 -17.66
CA GLY A 758 -43.29 6.22 -17.90
C GLY A 758 -42.75 7.33 -18.82
N LYS A 759 -41.45 7.36 -19.13
CA LYS A 759 -40.87 8.38 -20.03
C LYS A 759 -40.94 8.02 -21.53
N ASN A 760 -41.13 6.74 -21.86
CA ASN A 760 -41.14 6.28 -23.25
C ASN A 760 -42.55 6.20 -23.87
N TRP A 761 -43.62 6.51 -23.11
CA TRP A 761 -45.01 6.54 -23.60
C TRP A 761 -45.45 7.94 -24.09
N MET A 762 -44.57 8.94 -24.10
CA MET A 762 -44.86 10.29 -24.64
C MET A 762 -44.20 10.58 -25.99
N ASN A 763 -43.59 9.57 -26.62
CA ASN A 763 -42.95 9.63 -27.95
C ASN A 763 -43.20 8.32 -28.73
N ALA A 764 -44.45 7.84 -28.72
CA ALA A 764 -44.94 6.68 -29.46
C ALA A 764 -46.38 6.94 -29.92
#